data_AF-A0A151M2V4-F1
#
_entry.id   AF-A0A151M2V4-F1
#
_cell.length_a   1.000
_cell.length_b   1.000
_cell.length_c   1.000
_cell.angle_alpha   90.00
_cell.angle_beta   90.00
_cell.angle_gamma   90.00
#
_symmetry.space_group_name_H-M   'P 1'
#
loop_
_entity.id
_entity.type
_entity.pdbx_description
1 polymer ?
#
loop_
_entity_poly.entity_id
_entity_poly.type
_entity_poly.pdbx_seq_one_letter_code
_entity_poly.pdbx_strand_id
1 'polypeptide(L)'
;MKVLIPKLLVSSETLCIEAFDLGWKIISSLSNTQLIFWSNLKAFVQVVFDTEVLAVAASSKGQAYAKIREMISRLVEMSTTRTGVFNTVLSYCCQSWVLSTSDDTHISENPFLNAGEYSELLMEACIFGTVFRRDQRLIQDVHAFVENLGDKCAANVVTESTNRDEHYVRICVIKFLCLLDESNNLHKMFVEDIVTKLLDKDELVSKTRTRYYANSLQHRVKNRLWQTLLVLLPKLDQNFLTETLDKILQAGFENNQASVKYLIEWIIILILHKYPQFLSKFWDCFCYDEEKLKTSICTFLSVLSHFDIILQNTLEKKPVLKKALIVVLQWCFNHNFSVRLYALIALKKIWGMCKTLHVEEFEVLTPVIESSLHQVENMHGTGNAKRNWQRIQEHFFFATFHPLKDYSLETIFYTLPRLSELVEDEWISLCKFTRFTSIPLPSTYQWYHSRAELLDLKPSDWSQQDKGSNSVEMDNQTEWTDVQKKIIPWKNSIPDLDLELVFQDRAAKLGKSNSRLIVVASLIDKPTNLGGLCRTSEIFGASALVVGSLHYIHDKQFQQLSVSAEQWLPLLEVKPSQLVEYLQQKKMEGYTIIGVEQTAKSSDLTEYCFPEKSLLLLGNEHEGIPVNLIQLLDVCVEIPQRGIIRSLNVHVSGALLIWEYTRQQMIKQKQLK
;
A
#
# COMPACT_ATOMS: atom_id res chain seq x y z
N MET A 1 -1.38 43.04 23.62
CA MET A 1 -2.28 42.07 22.97
C MET A 1 -2.71 40.96 23.92
N LYS A 2 -1.79 40.22 24.55
CA LYS A 2 -2.09 39.11 25.48
C LYS A 2 -3.18 39.41 26.52
N VAL A 3 -3.16 40.59 27.16
CA VAL A 3 -4.19 40.99 28.15
C VAL A 3 -5.42 41.65 27.53
N LEU A 4 -5.26 42.28 26.36
CA LEU A 4 -6.31 43.11 25.76
C LEU A 4 -7.33 42.25 25.00
N ILE A 5 -6.87 41.27 24.22
CA ILE A 5 -7.73 40.46 23.36
C ILE A 5 -8.70 39.58 24.18
N PRO A 6 -8.28 38.89 25.25
CA PRO A 6 -9.21 38.13 26.08
C PRO A 6 -10.32 39.01 26.67
N LYS A 7 -9.98 40.23 27.12
CA LYS A 7 -10.97 41.20 27.63
C LYS A 7 -11.91 41.71 26.53
N LEU A 8 -11.39 41.93 25.33
CA LEU A 8 -12.19 42.33 24.18
C LEU A 8 -13.09 41.19 23.69
N LEU A 9 -12.69 39.93 23.79
CA LEU A 9 -13.55 38.80 23.45
C LEU A 9 -14.82 38.76 24.31
N VAL A 10 -14.72 39.11 25.60
CA VAL A 10 -15.88 39.19 26.50
C VAL A 10 -16.77 40.41 26.20
N SER A 11 -16.16 41.55 25.86
CA SER A 11 -16.88 42.83 25.74
C SER A 11 -17.32 43.19 24.31
N SER A 12 -16.62 42.68 23.29
CA SER A 12 -16.82 42.99 21.87
C SER A 12 -16.27 41.84 20.99
N GLU A 13 -16.92 40.68 21.08
CA GLU A 13 -16.54 39.45 20.36
C GLU A 13 -16.40 39.67 18.83
N THR A 14 -17.31 40.44 18.24
CA THR A 14 -17.34 40.72 16.79
C THR A 14 -16.08 41.44 16.31
N LEU A 15 -15.55 42.40 17.07
CA LEU A 15 -14.34 43.12 16.74
C LEU A 15 -13.12 42.19 16.73
N CYS A 16 -13.05 41.25 17.67
CA CYS A 16 -12.00 40.23 17.71
C CYS A 16 -12.07 39.30 16.49
N ILE A 17 -13.27 38.88 16.09
CA ILE A 17 -13.48 38.05 14.89
C ILE A 17 -13.02 38.78 13.63
N GLU A 18 -13.36 40.06 13.47
CA GLU A 18 -12.90 40.89 12.35
C GLU A 18 -11.37 41.02 12.33
N ALA A 19 -10.76 41.24 13.49
CA ALA A 19 -9.30 41.32 13.62
C ALA A 19 -8.62 39.99 13.26
N PHE A 20 -9.19 38.86 13.67
CA PHE A 20 -8.71 37.52 13.30
C PHE A 20 -8.81 37.32 11.78
N ASP A 21 -9.93 37.65 11.16
CA ASP A 21 -10.09 37.54 9.70
C ASP A 21 -9.13 38.44 8.92
N LEU A 22 -8.91 39.67 9.38
CA LEU A 22 -7.93 40.58 8.78
C LEU A 22 -6.51 40.02 8.91
N GLY A 23 -6.16 39.50 10.09
CA GLY A 23 -4.89 38.82 10.32
C GLY A 23 -4.68 37.66 9.36
N TRP A 24 -5.69 36.80 9.18
CA TRP A 24 -5.63 35.70 8.21
C TRP A 24 -5.46 36.18 6.78
N LYS A 25 -6.20 37.22 6.34
CA LYS A 25 -6.04 37.80 5.00
C LYS A 25 -4.61 38.29 4.75
N ILE A 26 -3.97 38.87 5.77
CA ILE A 26 -2.56 39.27 5.69
C ILE A 26 -1.67 38.03 5.50
N ILE A 27 -1.80 37.00 6.35
CA ILE A 27 -1.00 35.77 6.23
C ILE A 27 -1.20 35.09 4.86
N SER A 28 -2.44 34.99 4.41
CA SER A 28 -2.80 34.38 3.12
C SER A 28 -2.22 35.17 1.94
N SER A 29 -2.26 36.50 1.97
CA SER A 29 -1.66 37.33 0.90
C SER A 29 -0.12 37.29 0.90
N LEU A 30 0.50 37.08 2.06
CA LEU A 30 1.94 36.90 2.20
C LEU A 30 2.42 35.47 1.86
N SER A 31 1.52 34.57 1.48
CA SER A 31 1.85 33.16 1.21
C SER A 31 2.87 32.93 0.09
N ASN A 32 3.14 33.93 -0.75
CA ASN A 32 4.19 33.87 -1.79
C ASN A 32 5.48 34.64 -1.42
N THR A 33 5.53 35.31 -0.27
CA THR A 33 6.64 36.18 0.14
C THR A 33 7.43 35.58 1.29
N GLN A 34 8.47 34.79 0.97
CA GLN A 34 9.18 33.96 1.95
C GLN A 34 9.82 34.75 3.11
N LEU A 35 10.37 35.94 2.86
CA LEU A 35 11.11 36.74 3.85
C LEU A 35 10.27 37.25 5.02
N ILE A 36 8.99 37.58 4.79
CA ILE A 36 8.12 38.19 5.80
C ILE A 36 6.98 37.26 6.25
N PHE A 37 6.65 36.24 5.46
CA PHE A 37 5.54 35.33 5.80
C PHE A 37 5.70 34.68 7.17
N TRP A 38 6.89 34.18 7.49
CA TRP A 38 7.09 33.35 8.68
C TRP A 38 7.06 34.14 9.99
N SER A 39 7.65 35.32 10.02
CA SER A 39 7.56 36.21 11.17
C SER A 39 6.11 36.66 11.41
N ASN A 40 5.38 36.97 10.34
CA ASN A 40 3.96 37.30 10.43
C ASN A 40 3.11 36.10 10.87
N LEU A 41 3.34 34.90 10.31
CA LEU A 41 2.64 33.67 10.72
C LEU A 41 2.86 33.39 12.21
N LYS A 42 4.10 33.51 12.70
CA LYS A 42 4.42 33.31 14.11
C LYS A 42 3.69 34.33 15.00
N ALA A 43 3.68 35.61 14.62
CA ALA A 43 2.95 36.65 15.36
C ALA A 43 1.43 36.39 15.36
N PHE A 44 0.88 35.99 14.21
CA PHE A 44 -0.53 35.63 14.08
C PHE A 44 -0.91 34.44 14.96
N VAL A 45 -0.10 33.37 14.94
CA VAL A 45 -0.29 32.19 15.80
C VAL A 45 -0.22 32.58 17.29
N GLN A 46 0.77 33.40 17.68
CA GLN A 46 0.90 33.88 19.06
C GLN A 46 -0.30 34.69 19.56
N VAL A 47 -1.03 35.33 18.64
CA VAL A 47 -2.21 36.15 18.96
C VAL A 47 -3.47 35.31 19.06
N VAL A 48 -3.74 34.48 18.04
CA VAL A 48 -4.99 33.71 17.94
C VAL A 48 -4.99 32.51 18.88
N PHE A 49 -3.83 31.86 19.05
CA PHE A 49 -3.67 30.64 19.85
C PHE A 49 -3.09 30.90 21.24
N ASP A 50 -3.12 32.15 21.71
CA ASP A 50 -2.77 32.48 23.09
C ASP A 50 -3.69 31.73 24.07
N THR A 51 -3.14 31.26 25.18
CA THR A 51 -3.86 30.41 26.14
C THR A 51 -5.09 31.10 26.74
N GLU A 52 -5.02 32.39 27.04
CA GLU A 52 -6.17 33.13 27.58
C GLU A 52 -7.24 33.38 26.51
N VAL A 53 -6.82 33.63 25.28
CA VAL A 53 -7.72 33.80 24.12
C VAL A 53 -8.49 32.50 23.86
N LEU A 54 -7.78 31.36 23.83
CA LEU A 54 -8.39 30.05 23.64
C LEU A 54 -9.38 29.70 24.76
N ALA A 55 -9.04 29.99 26.02
CA ALA A 55 -9.89 29.75 27.19
C ALA A 55 -11.20 30.57 27.15
N VAL A 56 -11.09 31.88 26.93
CA VAL A 56 -12.25 32.78 26.86
C VAL A 56 -13.16 32.42 25.69
N ALA A 57 -12.59 32.07 24.53
CA ALA A 57 -13.38 31.61 23.41
C ALA A 57 -14.10 30.28 23.71
N ALA A 58 -13.40 29.30 24.29
CA ALA A 58 -13.96 27.98 24.58
C ALA A 58 -15.03 28.00 25.67
N SER A 59 -14.89 28.83 26.71
CA SER A 59 -15.88 28.95 27.80
C SER A 59 -17.24 29.47 27.30
N SER A 60 -17.25 30.38 26.33
CA SER A 60 -18.49 30.92 25.75
C SER A 60 -19.14 30.01 24.70
N LYS A 61 -18.35 29.09 24.09
CA LYS A 61 -18.71 28.33 22.87
C LYS A 61 -19.41 29.19 21.79
N GLY A 62 -19.01 30.46 21.71
CA GLY A 62 -19.61 31.49 20.86
C GLY A 62 -19.06 31.51 19.43
N GLN A 63 -19.22 32.65 18.76
CA GLN A 63 -18.78 32.84 17.38
C GLN A 63 -17.24 32.84 17.27
N ALA A 64 -16.53 33.36 18.27
CA ALA A 64 -15.08 33.36 18.31
C ALA A 64 -14.51 31.93 18.42
N TYR A 65 -15.15 31.05 19.18
CA TYR A 65 -14.78 29.63 19.25
C TYR A 65 -14.89 28.94 17.88
N ALA A 66 -16.03 29.12 17.22
CA ALA A 66 -16.23 28.60 15.86
C ALA A 66 -15.20 29.20 14.88
N LYS A 67 -14.85 30.49 15.05
CA LYS A 67 -13.88 31.17 14.21
C LYS A 67 -12.46 30.61 14.38
N ILE A 68 -12.02 30.37 15.61
CA ILE A 68 -10.71 29.76 15.88
C ILE A 68 -10.64 28.37 15.27
N ARG A 69 -11.70 27.56 15.37
CA ARG A 69 -11.78 26.25 14.71
C ARG A 69 -11.72 26.35 13.19
N GLU A 70 -12.40 27.33 12.59
CA GLU A 70 -12.27 27.63 11.15
C GLU A 70 -10.81 27.97 10.78
N MET A 71 -10.12 28.76 11.60
CA MET A 71 -8.72 29.10 11.38
C MET A 71 -7.78 27.90 11.46
N ILE A 72 -8.04 26.96 12.38
CA ILE A 72 -7.32 25.68 12.45
C ILE A 72 -7.44 24.95 11.11
N SER A 73 -8.66 24.78 10.59
CA SER A 73 -8.90 24.12 9.30
C SER A 73 -8.16 24.81 8.15
N ARG A 74 -8.20 26.15 8.10
CA ARG A 74 -7.48 26.94 7.07
C ARG A 74 -5.96 26.81 7.17
N LEU A 75 -5.41 26.74 8.39
CA LEU A 75 -3.98 26.53 8.63
C LEU A 75 -3.54 25.12 8.22
N VAL A 76 -4.35 24.10 8.51
CA VAL A 76 -4.14 22.71 8.08
C VAL A 76 -4.18 22.64 6.55
N GLU A 77 -5.15 23.27 5.90
CA GLU A 77 -5.23 23.32 4.43
C GLU A 77 -4.00 24.01 3.83
N MET A 78 -3.59 25.16 4.35
CA MET A 78 -2.38 25.86 3.88
C MET A 78 -1.12 25.00 4.08
N SER A 79 -1.07 24.20 5.14
CA SER A 79 0.07 23.31 5.39
C SER A 79 0.20 22.17 4.38
N THR A 80 -0.85 21.89 3.59
CA THR A 80 -0.77 20.91 2.51
C THR A 80 0.08 21.38 1.33
N THR A 81 0.15 22.71 1.14
CA THR A 81 0.90 23.34 0.04
C THR A 81 2.22 23.92 0.51
N ARG A 82 2.30 24.35 1.78
CA ARG A 82 3.47 24.98 2.36
C ARG A 82 3.91 24.25 3.64
N THR A 83 4.97 23.46 3.51
CA THR A 83 5.55 22.69 4.61
C THR A 83 5.87 23.55 5.82
N GLY A 84 5.56 23.03 7.01
CA GLY A 84 5.80 23.59 8.33
C GLY A 84 5.05 24.85 8.76
N VAL A 85 4.01 25.25 8.02
CA VAL A 85 2.94 26.08 8.57
C VAL A 85 2.38 25.43 9.84
N PHE A 86 2.02 24.14 9.75
CA PHE A 86 1.42 23.45 10.87
C PHE A 86 2.41 23.25 12.03
N ASN A 87 3.71 23.05 11.74
CA ASN A 87 4.77 23.00 12.75
C ASN A 87 4.75 24.24 13.65
N THR A 88 4.52 25.43 13.09
CA THR A 88 4.51 26.70 13.84
C THR A 88 3.34 26.75 14.82
N VAL A 89 2.15 26.32 14.37
CA VAL A 89 0.93 26.27 15.20
C VAL A 89 1.10 25.24 16.32
N LEU A 90 1.48 24.01 15.95
CA LEU A 90 1.60 22.89 16.87
C LEU A 90 2.69 23.10 17.93
N SER A 91 3.87 23.60 17.54
CA SER A 91 4.94 23.89 18.50
C SER A 91 4.48 24.89 19.54
N TYR A 92 3.82 25.96 19.09
CA TYR A 92 3.34 27.00 19.99
C TYR A 92 2.30 26.44 20.97
N CYS A 93 1.25 25.80 20.46
CA CYS A 93 0.19 25.24 21.31
C CYS A 93 0.73 24.21 22.30
N CYS A 94 1.50 23.22 21.83
CA CYS A 94 2.03 22.17 22.70
C CYS A 94 3.01 22.72 23.75
N GLN A 95 3.87 23.70 23.41
CA GLN A 95 4.73 24.34 24.40
C GLN A 95 3.95 25.11 25.45
N SER A 96 2.95 25.88 25.02
CA SER A 96 2.07 26.64 25.90
C SER A 96 1.27 25.75 26.85
N TRP A 97 0.88 24.55 26.42
CA TRP A 97 0.16 23.58 27.26
C TRP A 97 1.06 22.77 28.20
N VAL A 98 2.36 22.60 27.88
CA VAL A 98 3.33 21.85 28.72
C VAL A 98 3.94 22.72 29.82
N LEU A 99 4.40 23.93 29.48
CA LEU A 99 5.20 24.79 30.38
C LEU A 99 4.41 25.38 31.56
N SER A 100 3.08 25.35 31.52
CA SER A 100 2.23 25.95 32.55
C SER A 100 1.94 25.03 33.75
N THR A 101 2.56 23.85 33.80
CA THR A 101 2.37 22.88 34.90
C THR A 101 3.27 23.15 36.11
N SER A 102 4.16 24.14 36.04
CA SER A 102 5.05 24.54 37.14
C SER A 102 4.72 25.96 37.66
N ASP A 103 4.18 26.03 38.87
CA ASP A 103 4.33 27.13 39.85
C ASP A 103 3.77 28.54 39.57
N ASP A 104 2.61 28.72 38.93
CA ASP A 104 1.91 30.03 38.99
C ASP A 104 0.53 29.95 39.66
N THR A 105 0.47 30.53 40.87
CA THR A 105 -0.67 30.62 41.80
C THR A 105 -1.62 31.76 41.44
N HIS A 106 -1.89 31.98 40.15
CA HIS A 106 -2.90 32.93 39.69
C HIS A 106 -4.11 32.20 39.09
N ILE A 107 -5.30 32.61 39.54
CA ILE A 107 -6.63 32.01 39.33
C ILE A 107 -7.10 32.17 37.87
N SER A 108 -6.36 31.60 36.92
CA SER A 108 -6.77 31.48 35.52
C SER A 108 -6.83 30.00 35.18
N GLU A 109 -7.91 29.56 34.56
CA GLU A 109 -8.26 28.15 34.27
C GLU A 109 -7.05 27.33 33.79
N ASN A 110 -6.91 26.09 34.28
CA ASN A 110 -5.83 25.18 33.93
C ASN A 110 -5.60 25.20 32.40
N PRO A 111 -4.45 25.69 31.89
CA PRO A 111 -4.23 25.85 30.45
C PRO A 111 -4.36 24.55 29.65
N PHE A 112 -4.29 23.40 30.33
CA PHE A 112 -4.56 22.08 29.76
C PHE A 112 -6.04 21.87 29.38
N LEU A 113 -6.99 22.50 30.07
CA LEU A 113 -8.42 22.45 29.71
C LEU A 113 -8.65 22.99 28.30
N ASN A 114 -7.86 23.99 27.90
CA ASN A 114 -7.89 24.53 26.53
C ASN A 114 -7.47 23.48 25.51
N ALA A 115 -6.45 22.66 25.81
CA ALA A 115 -6.03 21.59 24.93
C ALA A 115 -7.20 20.64 24.62
N GLY A 116 -8.01 20.31 25.63
CA GLY A 116 -9.24 19.51 25.50
C GLY A 116 -10.26 20.09 24.52
N GLU A 117 -10.59 21.37 24.64
CA GLU A 117 -11.60 22.04 23.79
C GLU A 117 -11.15 22.21 22.33
N TYR A 118 -9.86 22.08 22.04
CA TYR A 118 -9.29 22.14 20.69
C TYR A 118 -8.53 20.85 20.31
N SER A 119 -8.91 19.70 20.87
CA SER A 119 -8.19 18.42 20.66
C SER A 119 -8.20 17.93 19.21
N GLU A 120 -9.11 18.45 18.37
CA GLU A 120 -9.11 18.24 16.90
C GLU A 120 -7.78 18.66 16.25
N LEU A 121 -7.15 19.72 16.78
CA LEU A 121 -5.84 20.19 16.33
C LEU A 121 -4.79 19.09 16.47
N LEU A 122 -4.78 18.40 17.61
CA LEU A 122 -3.84 17.31 17.88
C LEU A 122 -4.20 16.04 17.12
N MET A 123 -5.50 15.73 16.98
CA MET A 123 -5.94 14.61 16.16
C MET A 123 -5.47 14.75 14.71
N GLU A 124 -5.67 15.91 14.09
CA GLU A 124 -5.18 16.17 12.72
C GLU A 124 -3.64 16.15 12.65
N ALA A 125 -2.95 16.59 13.69
CA ALA A 125 -1.50 16.48 13.78
C ALA A 125 -0.99 15.03 13.85
N CYS A 126 -1.69 14.13 14.54
CA CYS A 126 -1.33 12.71 14.63
C CYS A 126 -1.35 12.04 13.25
N ILE A 127 -2.27 12.43 12.38
CA ILE A 127 -2.43 11.86 11.03
C ILE A 127 -1.75 12.70 9.92
N PHE A 128 -1.13 13.82 10.29
CA PHE A 128 -0.57 14.79 9.35
C PHE A 128 0.59 14.23 8.50
N GLY A 129 0.68 14.74 7.27
CA GLY A 129 1.76 14.48 6.32
C GLY A 129 1.19 14.44 4.91
N THR A 130 1.74 15.27 4.03
CA THR A 130 1.21 15.43 2.68
C THR A 130 1.74 14.33 1.76
N VAL A 131 1.00 14.07 0.68
CA VAL A 131 1.45 13.13 -0.36
C VAL A 131 1.84 13.95 -1.56
N PHE A 132 3.13 14.31 -1.63
CA PHE A 132 3.68 15.07 -2.74
C PHE A 132 3.67 14.27 -4.04
N ARG A 133 3.39 14.98 -5.14
CA ARG A 133 3.70 14.46 -6.48
C ARG A 133 5.22 14.39 -6.68
N ARG A 134 5.66 13.61 -7.66
CA ARG A 134 7.10 13.34 -7.90
C ARG A 134 7.91 14.62 -8.14
N ASP A 135 7.37 15.56 -8.89
CA ASP A 135 7.93 16.90 -9.15
C ASP A 135 8.06 17.73 -7.86
N GLN A 136 7.02 17.73 -7.03
CA GLN A 136 7.05 18.42 -5.74
C GLN A 136 8.06 17.79 -4.78
N ARG A 137 8.18 16.45 -4.76
CA ARG A 137 9.17 15.75 -3.94
C ARG A 137 10.59 16.15 -4.32
N LEU A 138 10.91 16.21 -5.62
CA LEU A 138 12.21 16.68 -6.09
C LEU A 138 12.53 18.10 -5.63
N ILE A 139 11.55 19.01 -5.64
CA ILE A 139 11.74 20.37 -5.13
C ILE A 139 12.06 20.34 -3.63
N GLN A 140 11.33 19.54 -2.84
CA GLN A 140 11.58 19.41 -1.40
C GLN A 140 12.96 18.78 -1.11
N ASP A 141 13.38 17.76 -1.88
CA ASP A 141 14.68 17.12 -1.74
C ASP A 141 15.82 18.11 -2.03
N VAL A 142 15.66 18.94 -3.07
CA VAL A 142 16.62 20.02 -3.39
C VAL A 142 16.65 21.06 -2.28
N HIS A 143 15.50 21.47 -1.76
CA HIS A 143 15.43 22.41 -0.64
C HIS A 143 16.15 21.85 0.60
N ALA A 144 15.87 20.59 0.97
CA ALA A 144 16.52 19.91 2.09
C ALA A 144 18.03 19.77 1.89
N PHE A 145 18.48 19.47 0.65
CA PHE A 145 19.90 19.41 0.31
C PHE A 145 20.57 20.78 0.47
N VAL A 146 19.97 21.85 -0.06
CA VAL A 146 20.49 23.21 0.04
C VAL A 146 20.57 23.66 1.50
N GLU A 147 19.54 23.41 2.30
CA GLU A 147 19.55 23.71 3.75
C GLU A 147 20.65 22.93 4.50
N ASN A 148 20.88 21.66 4.15
CA ASN A 148 21.93 20.83 4.77
C ASN A 148 23.36 21.33 4.48
N LEU A 149 23.55 22.21 3.49
CA LEU A 149 24.84 22.88 3.27
C LEU A 149 25.15 23.91 4.37
N GLY A 150 24.17 24.29 5.20
CA GLY A 150 24.33 25.23 6.30
C GLY A 150 24.92 26.56 5.85
N ASP A 151 25.82 27.13 6.64
CA ASP A 151 26.49 28.41 6.37
C ASP A 151 27.38 28.40 5.11
N LYS A 152 27.65 27.22 4.52
CA LYS A 152 28.40 27.11 3.25
C LYS A 152 27.58 27.58 2.06
N CYS A 153 26.25 27.68 2.18
CA CYS A 153 25.39 28.26 1.18
C CYS A 153 25.02 29.69 1.57
N ALA A 154 25.41 30.67 0.75
CA ALA A 154 25.13 32.09 1.01
C ALA A 154 23.62 32.40 1.15
N ALA A 155 22.77 31.62 0.46
CA ALA A 155 21.32 31.76 0.60
C ALA A 155 20.85 31.47 2.03
N ASN A 156 21.41 30.44 2.68
CA ASN A 156 21.05 30.02 4.05
C ASN A 156 21.48 31.03 5.12
N VAL A 157 22.36 31.98 4.80
CA VAL A 157 22.76 33.06 5.72
C VAL A 157 21.70 34.17 5.76
N VAL A 158 20.98 34.37 4.65
CA VAL A 158 19.98 35.43 4.49
C VAL A 158 18.56 34.93 4.78
N THR A 159 18.29 33.66 4.48
CA THR A 159 17.04 32.99 4.88
C THR A 159 17.25 32.27 6.19
N GLU A 160 16.43 32.54 7.23
CA GLU A 160 16.37 31.67 8.40
C GLU A 160 16.27 30.21 7.94
N SER A 161 17.03 29.29 8.57
CA SER A 161 16.90 27.87 8.27
C SER A 161 15.49 27.42 8.64
N THR A 162 14.78 26.85 7.68
CA THR A 162 13.39 26.47 7.86
C THR A 162 13.21 24.99 7.69
N ASN A 163 14.03 24.20 8.38
CA ASN A 163 13.93 22.74 8.36
C ASN A 163 12.53 22.32 8.84
N ARG A 164 11.60 22.26 7.89
CA ARG A 164 10.16 22.08 8.07
C ARG A 164 9.83 20.70 7.58
N ASP A 165 10.47 19.77 8.25
CA ASP A 165 10.20 18.35 8.13
C ASP A 165 8.73 18.10 8.48
N GLU A 166 7.96 17.46 7.61
CA GLU A 166 6.57 17.12 7.90
C GLU A 166 6.45 16.13 9.06
N HIS A 167 7.51 15.34 9.30
CA HIS A 167 7.57 14.41 10.43
C HIS A 167 7.54 15.19 11.73
N TYR A 168 7.97 16.45 11.74
CA TYR A 168 8.01 17.30 12.90
C TYR A 168 6.63 17.47 13.54
N VAL A 169 5.56 17.63 12.75
CA VAL A 169 4.19 17.75 13.29
C VAL A 169 3.85 16.52 14.13
N ARG A 170 4.08 15.33 13.54
CA ARG A 170 3.85 14.04 14.19
C ARG A 170 4.76 13.85 15.41
N ILE A 171 6.05 14.15 15.29
CA ILE A 171 7.00 14.08 16.43
C ILE A 171 6.54 15.00 17.56
N CYS A 172 6.12 16.24 17.25
CA CYS A 172 5.68 17.23 18.22
C CYS A 172 4.46 16.73 19.01
N VAL A 173 3.41 16.27 18.32
CA VAL A 173 2.22 15.75 19.00
C VAL A 173 2.51 14.46 19.76
N ILE A 174 3.32 13.55 19.23
CA ILE A 174 3.69 12.30 19.92
C ILE A 174 4.44 12.62 21.22
N LYS A 175 5.43 13.52 21.19
CA LYS A 175 6.14 13.93 22.41
C LYS A 175 5.22 14.58 23.44
N PHE A 176 4.33 15.47 22.98
CA PHE A 176 3.34 16.10 23.84
C PHE A 176 2.46 15.05 24.53
N LEU A 177 1.90 14.12 23.76
CA LEU A 177 1.06 13.03 24.28
C LEU A 177 1.82 12.12 25.25
N CYS A 178 3.10 11.88 25.01
CA CYS A 178 3.94 11.09 25.92
C CYS A 178 4.17 11.78 27.28
N LEU A 179 4.18 13.12 27.34
CA LEU A 179 4.35 13.89 28.59
C LEU A 179 3.11 13.86 29.50
N LEU A 180 1.95 13.44 28.98
CA LEU A 180 0.72 13.42 29.75
C LEU A 180 0.79 12.37 30.88
N ASP A 181 0.71 12.86 32.12
CA ASP A 181 0.69 12.02 33.31
C ASP A 181 -0.61 11.22 33.45
N GLU A 182 -0.47 9.90 33.65
CA GLU A 182 -1.57 8.95 33.84
C GLU A 182 -2.27 9.12 35.20
N SER A 183 -1.59 9.69 36.19
CA SER A 183 -2.18 9.95 37.51
C SER A 183 -3.15 11.14 37.52
N ASN A 184 -3.05 12.02 36.51
CA ASN A 184 -3.89 13.20 36.38
C ASN A 184 -5.17 12.86 35.60
N ASN A 185 -6.33 13.04 36.24
CA ASN A 185 -7.63 12.71 35.63
C ASN A 185 -7.93 13.53 34.34
N LEU A 186 -7.50 14.79 34.26
CA LEU A 186 -7.70 15.61 33.06
C LEU A 186 -6.86 15.09 31.89
N HIS A 187 -5.61 14.72 32.16
CA HIS A 187 -4.72 14.12 31.15
C HIS A 187 -5.26 12.78 30.67
N LYS A 188 -5.76 11.95 31.59
CA LYS A 188 -6.39 10.68 31.27
C LYS A 188 -7.61 10.86 30.35
N MET A 189 -8.56 11.70 30.74
CA MET A 189 -9.75 12.01 29.93
C MET A 189 -9.37 12.56 28.55
N PHE A 190 -8.30 13.37 28.48
CA PHE A 190 -7.81 13.91 27.22
C PHE A 190 -7.23 12.84 26.30
N VAL A 191 -6.44 11.91 26.83
CA VAL A 191 -5.92 10.76 26.06
C VAL A 191 -7.06 9.89 25.56
N GLU A 192 -8.06 9.62 26.40
CA GLU A 192 -9.26 8.86 26.05
C GLU A 192 -10.08 9.54 24.92
N ASP A 193 -10.24 10.87 24.97
CA ASP A 193 -10.87 11.66 23.90
C ASP A 193 -10.10 11.55 22.57
N ILE A 194 -8.76 11.69 22.61
CA ILE A 194 -7.92 11.54 21.41
C ILE A 194 -8.03 10.12 20.83
N VAL A 195 -7.96 9.08 21.66
CA VAL A 195 -8.09 7.69 21.20
C VAL A 195 -9.46 7.45 20.57
N THR A 196 -10.52 7.95 21.19
CA THR A 196 -11.88 7.83 20.65
C THR A 196 -11.98 8.50 19.27
N LYS A 197 -11.47 9.74 19.14
CA LYS A 197 -11.46 10.47 17.87
C LYS A 197 -10.62 9.79 16.79
N LEU A 198 -9.50 9.18 17.15
CA LEU A 198 -8.67 8.41 16.22
C LEU A 198 -9.42 7.15 15.76
N LEU A 199 -10.05 6.38 16.66
CA LEU A 199 -10.84 5.21 16.26
C LEU A 199 -12.03 5.59 15.37
N ASP A 200 -12.72 6.69 15.68
CA ASP A 200 -13.82 7.21 14.85
C ASP A 200 -13.32 7.67 13.46
N LYS A 201 -12.12 8.25 13.40
CA LYS A 201 -11.47 8.61 12.13
C LYS A 201 -11.12 7.38 11.31
N ASP A 202 -10.65 6.30 11.94
CA ASP A 202 -10.35 5.03 11.25
C ASP A 202 -11.61 4.47 10.58
N GLU A 203 -12.71 4.41 11.34
CA GLU A 203 -14.01 3.94 10.86
C GLU A 203 -14.55 4.82 9.71
N LEU A 204 -14.44 6.15 9.83
CA LEU A 204 -14.83 7.09 8.78
C LEU A 204 -14.02 6.86 7.50
N VAL A 205 -12.70 6.74 7.63
CA VAL A 205 -11.79 6.49 6.50
C VAL A 205 -12.11 5.16 5.82
N SER A 206 -12.41 4.11 6.60
CA SER A 206 -12.82 2.80 6.06
C SER A 206 -14.14 2.83 5.31
N LYS A 207 -15.11 3.65 5.75
CA LYS A 207 -16.41 3.80 5.07
C LYS A 207 -16.30 4.53 3.72
N THR A 208 -15.36 5.47 3.57
CA THR A 208 -15.24 6.26 2.32
C THR A 208 -14.83 5.44 1.11
N ARG A 209 -13.98 4.41 1.28
CA ARG A 209 -13.61 3.46 0.23
C ARG A 209 -13.35 2.09 0.84
N THR A 210 -14.07 1.08 0.34
CA THR A 210 -13.96 -0.32 0.78
C THR A 210 -12.61 -0.96 0.46
N ARG A 211 -11.85 -0.41 -0.48
CA ARG A 211 -10.48 -0.84 -0.82
C ARG A 211 -9.60 0.36 -1.13
N TYR A 212 -8.36 0.32 -0.64
CA TYR A 212 -7.36 1.34 -0.89
C TYR A 212 -6.00 0.71 -1.21
N TYR A 213 -5.18 1.43 -1.97
CA TYR A 213 -3.90 0.91 -2.48
C TYR A 213 -2.77 1.15 -1.48
N ALA A 214 -1.74 0.29 -1.53
CA ALA A 214 -0.50 0.49 -0.79
C ALA A 214 0.08 1.89 -1.07
N ASN A 215 0.54 2.54 -0.01
CA ASN A 215 1.11 3.90 -0.02
C ASN A 215 0.18 5.03 -0.53
N SER A 216 -1.12 4.78 -0.69
CA SER A 216 -2.13 5.84 -0.88
C SER A 216 -2.28 6.73 0.36
N LEU A 217 -2.90 7.90 0.21
CA LEU A 217 -3.19 8.80 1.35
C LEU A 217 -3.97 8.08 2.46
N GLN A 218 -5.00 7.32 2.08
CA GLN A 218 -5.80 6.51 3.01
C GLN A 218 -4.92 5.52 3.78
N HIS A 219 -4.04 4.78 3.10
CA HIS A 219 -3.10 3.86 3.74
C HIS A 219 -2.20 4.54 4.77
N ARG A 220 -1.63 5.70 4.40
CA ARG A 220 -0.71 6.45 5.25
C ARG A 220 -1.42 7.01 6.48
N VAL A 221 -2.62 7.57 6.30
CA VAL A 221 -3.46 8.05 7.40
C VAL A 221 -3.77 6.93 8.39
N LYS A 222 -4.21 5.75 7.92
CA LYS A 222 -4.45 4.60 8.81
C LYS A 222 -3.17 4.18 9.54
N ASN A 223 -2.03 4.08 8.86
CA ASN A 223 -0.76 3.74 9.55
C ASN A 223 -0.42 4.74 10.67
N ARG A 224 -0.45 6.04 10.38
CA ARG A 224 -0.11 7.10 11.36
C ARG A 224 -1.05 7.09 12.58
N LEU A 225 -2.32 6.83 12.32
CA LEU A 225 -3.36 6.67 13.34
C LEU A 225 -3.04 5.48 14.26
N TRP A 226 -2.82 4.30 13.69
CA TRP A 226 -2.52 3.09 14.46
C TRP A 226 -1.13 3.14 15.16
N GLN A 227 -0.15 3.85 14.59
CA GLN A 227 1.11 4.18 15.28
C GLN A 227 0.87 5.03 16.53
N THR A 228 0.01 6.05 16.42
CA THR A 228 -0.36 6.90 17.57
C THR A 228 -1.11 6.10 18.63
N LEU A 229 -2.05 5.23 18.23
CA LEU A 229 -2.78 4.36 19.15
C LEU A 229 -1.84 3.42 19.93
N LEU A 230 -0.82 2.86 19.27
CA LEU A 230 0.22 2.09 19.95
C LEU A 230 0.90 2.94 21.02
N VAL A 231 1.35 4.16 20.69
CA VAL A 231 2.02 5.04 21.67
C VAL A 231 1.15 5.34 22.89
N LEU A 232 -0.16 5.51 22.69
CA LEU A 232 -1.11 5.84 23.76
C LEU A 232 -1.56 4.63 24.59
N LEU A 233 -1.45 3.42 24.06
CA LEU A 233 -1.96 2.19 24.68
C LEU A 233 -1.54 1.99 26.16
N PRO A 234 -0.29 2.27 26.59
CA PRO A 234 0.11 2.07 27.99
C PRO A 234 -0.71 2.92 28.97
N LYS A 235 -1.13 4.10 28.52
CA LYS A 235 -1.89 5.11 29.29
C LYS A 235 -3.38 4.78 29.44
N LEU A 236 -3.87 3.75 28.74
CA LEU A 236 -5.27 3.36 28.76
C LEU A 236 -5.54 2.35 29.88
N ASP A 237 -6.64 2.58 30.60
CA ASP A 237 -7.10 1.69 31.64
C ASP A 237 -8.06 0.61 31.11
N GLN A 238 -8.42 -0.32 31.99
CA GLN A 238 -9.28 -1.44 31.64
C GLN A 238 -10.72 -1.00 31.30
N ASN A 239 -11.26 0.02 31.97
CA ASN A 239 -12.64 0.44 31.81
C ASN A 239 -12.83 1.03 30.42
N PHE A 240 -11.96 1.96 30.04
CA PHE A 240 -11.97 2.58 28.71
C PHE A 240 -11.73 1.55 27.59
N LEU A 241 -10.80 0.61 27.80
CA LEU A 241 -10.58 -0.47 26.83
C LEU A 241 -11.80 -1.38 26.69
N THR A 242 -12.60 -1.59 27.74
CA THR A 242 -13.82 -2.39 27.64
C THR A 242 -14.82 -1.79 26.66
N GLU A 243 -14.91 -0.45 26.61
CA GLU A 243 -15.79 0.31 25.72
C GLU A 243 -15.25 0.42 24.29
N THR A 244 -13.93 0.46 24.12
CA THR A 244 -13.28 0.69 22.82
C THR A 244 -12.78 -0.57 22.12
N LEU A 245 -12.65 -1.70 22.83
CA LEU A 245 -12.12 -2.96 22.29
C LEU A 245 -12.92 -3.45 21.08
N ASP A 246 -14.25 -3.29 21.08
CA ASP A 246 -15.09 -3.75 19.97
C ASP A 246 -14.77 -2.99 18.68
N LYS A 247 -14.43 -1.69 18.75
CA LYS A 247 -13.95 -0.91 17.60
C LYS A 247 -12.59 -1.40 17.11
N ILE A 248 -11.68 -1.73 18.03
CA ILE A 248 -10.35 -2.25 17.67
C ILE A 248 -10.45 -3.61 16.98
N LEU A 249 -11.26 -4.52 17.53
CA LEU A 249 -11.50 -5.84 16.92
C LEU A 249 -12.21 -5.68 15.57
N GLN A 250 -13.19 -4.77 15.47
CA GLN A 250 -13.86 -4.49 14.21
C GLN A 250 -12.89 -4.01 13.12
N ALA A 251 -11.92 -3.14 13.45
CA ALA A 251 -10.88 -2.72 12.52
C ALA A 251 -10.00 -3.88 12.02
N GLY A 252 -9.82 -4.93 12.82
CA GLY A 252 -9.14 -6.16 12.43
C GLY A 252 -9.87 -6.97 11.36
N PHE A 253 -11.20 -6.83 11.26
CA PHE A 253 -12.02 -7.44 10.21
C PHE A 253 -12.03 -6.65 8.90
N GLU A 254 -11.65 -5.38 8.93
CA GLU A 254 -11.63 -4.53 7.75
C GLU A 254 -10.50 -4.90 6.79
N ASN A 255 -10.72 -4.62 5.51
CA ASN A 255 -9.72 -4.84 4.46
C ASN A 255 -8.59 -3.81 4.57
N ASN A 256 -7.56 -4.16 5.33
CA ASN A 256 -6.40 -3.34 5.59
C ASN A 256 -5.15 -3.83 4.86
N GLN A 257 -4.26 -2.88 4.54
CA GLN A 257 -2.93 -3.20 4.04
C GLN A 257 -2.08 -3.86 5.14
N ALA A 258 -1.09 -4.64 4.74
CA ALA A 258 -0.28 -5.46 5.66
C ALA A 258 0.31 -4.65 6.83
N SER A 259 0.87 -3.47 6.56
CA SER A 259 1.48 -2.65 7.61
C SER A 259 0.48 -2.19 8.68
N VAL A 260 -0.75 -1.83 8.27
CA VAL A 260 -1.84 -1.46 9.18
C VAL A 260 -2.28 -2.66 10.01
N LYS A 261 -2.37 -3.84 9.37
CA LYS A 261 -2.72 -5.09 10.07
C LYS A 261 -1.71 -5.42 11.16
N TYR A 262 -0.41 -5.34 10.88
CA TYR A 262 0.61 -5.60 11.90
C TYR A 262 0.48 -4.67 13.11
N LEU A 263 0.11 -3.40 12.90
CA LEU A 263 -0.13 -2.46 14.01
C LEU A 263 -1.39 -2.83 14.82
N ILE A 264 -2.49 -3.19 14.15
CA ILE A 264 -3.73 -3.64 14.80
C ILE A 264 -3.47 -4.92 15.60
N GLU A 265 -2.83 -5.90 14.98
CA GLU A 265 -2.46 -7.19 15.61
C GLU A 265 -1.59 -6.96 16.83
N TRP A 266 -0.62 -6.05 16.74
CA TRP A 266 0.25 -5.71 17.86
C TRP A 266 -0.54 -5.09 19.02
N ILE A 267 -1.45 -4.15 18.75
CA ILE A 267 -2.34 -3.59 19.79
C ILE A 267 -3.16 -4.69 20.45
N ILE A 268 -3.77 -5.59 19.67
CA ILE A 268 -4.58 -6.70 20.21
C ILE A 268 -3.72 -7.60 21.09
N ILE A 269 -2.51 -7.97 20.65
CA ILE A 269 -1.57 -8.79 21.45
C ILE A 269 -1.25 -8.11 22.78
N LEU A 270 -0.94 -6.81 22.76
CA LEU A 270 -0.61 -6.04 23.97
C LEU A 270 -1.80 -5.90 24.92
N ILE A 271 -3.00 -5.66 24.40
CA ILE A 271 -4.24 -5.61 25.19
C ILE A 271 -4.49 -6.97 25.86
N LEU A 272 -4.44 -8.07 25.11
CA LEU A 272 -4.69 -9.41 25.64
C LEU A 272 -3.61 -9.84 26.65
N HIS A 273 -2.36 -9.43 26.45
CA HIS A 273 -1.28 -9.65 27.41
C HIS A 273 -1.50 -8.87 28.72
N LYS A 274 -1.91 -7.60 28.65
CA LYS A 274 -2.14 -6.73 29.82
C LYS A 274 -3.43 -7.10 30.56
N TYR A 275 -4.47 -7.49 29.82
CA TYR A 275 -5.83 -7.75 30.31
C TYR A 275 -6.39 -9.09 29.78
N PRO A 276 -5.97 -10.24 30.33
CA PRO A 276 -6.38 -11.57 29.87
C PRO A 276 -7.89 -11.83 29.85
N GLN A 277 -8.68 -11.10 30.65
CA GLN A 277 -10.14 -11.21 30.68
C GLN A 277 -10.80 -10.91 29.32
N PHE A 278 -10.13 -10.12 28.47
CA PHE A 278 -10.61 -9.80 27.12
C PHE A 278 -10.44 -10.96 26.13
N LEU A 279 -9.78 -12.06 26.52
CA LEU A 279 -9.74 -13.28 25.72
C LEU A 279 -11.15 -13.79 25.38
N SER A 280 -12.12 -13.64 26.29
CA SER A 280 -13.52 -14.03 26.05
C SER A 280 -14.07 -13.38 24.77
N LYS A 281 -14.01 -12.04 24.68
CA LYS A 281 -14.39 -11.26 23.50
C LYS A 281 -13.54 -11.57 22.27
N PHE A 282 -12.23 -11.81 22.45
CA PHE A 282 -11.36 -12.19 21.33
C PHE A 282 -11.79 -13.51 20.69
N TRP A 283 -12.27 -14.48 21.47
CA TRP A 283 -12.78 -15.74 20.92
C TRP A 283 -14.02 -15.55 20.03
N ASP A 284 -14.86 -14.57 20.33
CA ASP A 284 -16.06 -14.27 19.53
C ASP A 284 -15.69 -13.85 18.10
N CYS A 285 -14.46 -13.37 17.88
CA CYS A 285 -13.95 -13.04 16.55
C CYS A 285 -13.88 -14.25 15.60
N PHE A 286 -13.83 -15.47 16.13
CA PHE A 286 -13.80 -16.71 15.35
C PHE A 286 -15.19 -17.34 15.17
N CYS A 287 -16.24 -16.77 15.79
CA CYS A 287 -17.61 -17.27 15.75
C CYS A 287 -18.47 -16.62 14.64
N TYR A 288 -17.92 -15.69 13.86
CA TYR A 288 -18.64 -15.03 12.77
C TYR A 288 -18.89 -15.98 11.59
N ASP A 289 -19.97 -15.71 10.86
CA ASP A 289 -20.37 -16.45 9.66
C ASP A 289 -19.23 -16.52 8.63
N GLU A 290 -18.84 -17.74 8.22
CA GLU A 290 -17.73 -18.00 7.29
C GLU A 290 -17.91 -17.26 5.95
N GLU A 291 -19.16 -16.97 5.55
CA GLU A 291 -19.46 -16.22 4.33
C GLU A 291 -19.14 -14.71 4.43
N LYS A 292 -19.16 -14.15 5.64
CA LYS A 292 -18.85 -12.73 5.91
C LYS A 292 -17.36 -12.51 6.21
N LEU A 293 -16.69 -13.54 6.74
CA LEU A 293 -15.27 -13.53 7.04
C LEU A 293 -14.45 -13.92 5.80
N LYS A 294 -14.01 -12.91 5.04
CA LYS A 294 -12.97 -13.11 4.01
C LYS A 294 -11.63 -13.48 4.67
N THR A 295 -10.51 -13.29 3.97
CA THR A 295 -9.15 -13.43 4.53
C THR A 295 -8.86 -12.55 5.77
N SER A 296 -9.81 -11.72 6.22
CA SER A 296 -9.69 -10.89 7.41
C SER A 296 -9.46 -11.69 8.69
N ILE A 297 -9.91 -12.95 8.75
CA ILE A 297 -9.61 -13.84 9.88
C ILE A 297 -8.09 -14.08 10.07
N CYS A 298 -7.29 -13.92 9.01
CA CYS A 298 -5.84 -14.01 9.10
C CYS A 298 -5.25 -13.04 10.13
N THR A 299 -5.89 -11.88 10.35
CA THR A 299 -5.48 -10.92 11.39
C THR A 299 -5.52 -11.56 12.77
N PHE A 300 -6.61 -12.25 13.12
CA PHE A 300 -6.76 -12.90 14.43
C PHE A 300 -5.94 -14.20 14.55
N LEU A 301 -5.77 -14.94 13.46
CA LEU A 301 -4.84 -16.07 13.41
C LEU A 301 -3.38 -15.62 13.58
N SER A 302 -3.02 -14.44 13.06
CA SER A 302 -1.71 -13.81 13.26
C SER A 302 -1.49 -13.47 14.75
N VAL A 303 -2.50 -12.91 15.43
CA VAL A 303 -2.47 -12.70 16.90
C VAL A 303 -2.24 -14.02 17.66
N LEU A 304 -2.91 -15.10 17.26
CA LEU A 304 -2.71 -16.43 17.85
C LEU A 304 -1.31 -17.02 17.61
N SER A 305 -0.56 -16.52 16.64
CA SER A 305 0.85 -16.88 16.49
C SER A 305 1.76 -16.22 17.54
N HIS A 306 1.26 -15.32 18.39
CA HIS A 306 1.99 -14.74 19.52
C HIS A 306 1.34 -15.12 20.86
N PHE A 307 0.64 -16.26 20.89
CA PHE A 307 -0.12 -16.69 22.05
C PHE A 307 0.74 -17.04 23.27
N ASP A 308 2.02 -17.37 23.05
CA ASP A 308 3.03 -17.53 24.08
C ASP A 308 3.21 -16.26 24.92
N ILE A 309 3.18 -15.10 24.27
CA ILE A 309 3.26 -13.79 24.93
C ILE A 309 1.96 -13.48 25.67
N ILE A 310 0.81 -13.71 25.04
CA ILE A 310 -0.51 -13.44 25.62
C ILE A 310 -0.72 -14.26 26.89
N LEU A 311 -0.30 -15.54 26.90
CA LEU A 311 -0.45 -16.44 28.03
C LEU A 311 0.49 -16.17 29.21
N GLN A 312 1.45 -15.24 29.11
CA GLN A 312 2.40 -14.98 30.20
C GLN A 312 1.69 -14.58 31.50
N ASN A 313 0.73 -13.66 31.41
CA ASN A 313 -0.03 -13.10 32.55
C ASN A 313 -1.36 -13.82 32.81
N THR A 314 -1.65 -14.92 32.10
CA THR A 314 -2.89 -15.69 32.29
C THR A 314 -2.72 -16.70 33.43
N LEU A 315 -3.62 -16.69 34.41
CA LEU A 315 -3.60 -17.59 35.57
C LEU A 315 -3.79 -19.06 35.17
N GLU A 316 -4.84 -19.36 34.39
CA GLU A 316 -5.15 -20.73 33.94
C GLU A 316 -4.81 -20.94 32.47
N LYS A 317 -3.57 -21.38 32.19
CA LYS A 317 -3.06 -21.50 30.82
C LYS A 317 -3.64 -22.69 30.04
N LYS A 318 -3.81 -23.84 30.70
CA LYS A 318 -4.29 -25.08 30.06
C LYS A 318 -5.66 -24.96 29.37
N PRO A 319 -6.74 -24.47 30.03
CA PRO A 319 -8.05 -24.39 29.39
C PRO A 319 -8.09 -23.36 28.25
N VAL A 320 -7.36 -22.27 28.39
CA VAL A 320 -7.24 -21.24 27.36
C VAL A 320 -6.48 -21.76 26.13
N LEU A 321 -5.39 -22.50 26.35
CA LEU A 321 -4.62 -23.13 25.28
C LEU A 321 -5.41 -24.23 24.57
N LYS A 322 -6.22 -25.01 25.30
CA LYS A 322 -7.19 -25.96 24.73
C LYS A 322 -8.14 -25.25 23.77
N LYS A 323 -8.74 -24.13 24.19
CA LYS A 323 -9.65 -23.36 23.34
C LYS A 323 -8.95 -22.84 22.09
N ALA A 324 -7.74 -22.30 22.23
CA ALA A 324 -6.92 -21.84 21.11
C ALA A 324 -6.63 -22.97 20.11
N LEU A 325 -6.28 -24.16 20.59
CA LEU A 325 -6.00 -25.33 19.74
C LEU A 325 -7.23 -25.75 18.94
N ILE A 326 -8.41 -25.81 19.57
CA ILE A 326 -9.68 -26.15 18.89
C ILE A 326 -9.97 -25.14 17.76
N VAL A 327 -9.87 -23.84 18.07
CA VAL A 327 -10.10 -22.78 17.09
C VAL A 327 -9.14 -22.93 15.91
N VAL A 328 -7.84 -23.02 16.17
CA VAL A 328 -6.85 -23.08 15.09
C VAL A 328 -6.99 -24.34 14.23
N LEU A 329 -7.30 -25.50 14.84
CA LEU A 329 -7.56 -26.72 14.09
C LEU A 329 -8.74 -26.57 13.13
N GLN A 330 -9.83 -25.94 13.57
CA GLN A 330 -10.98 -25.66 12.70
C GLN A 330 -10.56 -24.82 11.47
N TRP A 331 -9.78 -23.76 11.69
CA TRP A 331 -9.34 -22.87 10.61
C TRP A 331 -8.26 -23.48 9.70
N CYS A 332 -7.59 -24.56 10.11
CA CYS A 332 -6.70 -25.33 9.24
C CYS A 332 -7.44 -26.05 8.10
N PHE A 333 -8.75 -26.29 8.24
CA PHE A 333 -9.60 -26.92 7.22
C PHE A 333 -10.32 -25.90 6.31
N ASN A 334 -10.09 -24.60 6.50
CA ASN A 334 -10.76 -23.57 5.71
C ASN A 334 -10.47 -23.71 4.20
N HIS A 335 -11.45 -23.42 3.34
CA HIS A 335 -11.30 -23.53 1.90
C HIS A 335 -10.25 -22.55 1.32
N ASN A 336 -10.02 -21.42 1.98
CA ASN A 336 -9.05 -20.41 1.55
C ASN A 336 -7.60 -20.81 1.90
N PHE A 337 -6.71 -20.83 0.90
CA PHE A 337 -5.31 -21.22 1.08
C PHE A 337 -4.55 -20.32 2.06
N SER A 338 -4.74 -18.99 2.00
CA SER A 338 -4.05 -18.06 2.90
C SER A 338 -4.50 -18.25 4.34
N VAL A 339 -5.81 -18.39 4.58
CA VAL A 339 -6.35 -18.63 5.93
C VAL A 339 -5.76 -19.90 6.54
N ARG A 340 -5.70 -21.00 5.77
CA ARG A 340 -5.04 -22.22 6.22
C ARG A 340 -3.57 -22.02 6.54
N LEU A 341 -2.86 -21.22 5.76
CA LEU A 341 -1.44 -20.96 5.99
C LEU A 341 -1.20 -20.24 7.33
N TYR A 342 -1.98 -19.21 7.63
CA TYR A 342 -1.93 -18.51 8.92
C TYR A 342 -2.34 -19.43 10.08
N ALA A 343 -3.39 -20.23 9.89
CA ALA A 343 -3.83 -21.21 10.88
C ALA A 343 -2.72 -22.25 11.17
N LEU A 344 -2.01 -22.73 10.15
CA LEU A 344 -0.91 -23.69 10.33
C LEU A 344 0.27 -23.10 11.12
N ILE A 345 0.58 -21.80 10.97
CA ILE A 345 1.62 -21.14 11.78
C ILE A 345 1.18 -21.03 13.24
N ALA A 346 -0.05 -20.56 13.46
CA ALA A 346 -0.63 -20.50 14.79
C ALA A 346 -0.64 -21.91 15.42
N LEU A 347 -0.98 -22.94 14.65
CA LEU A 347 -1.02 -24.33 15.09
C LEU A 347 0.36 -24.79 15.53
N LYS A 348 1.39 -24.55 14.71
CA LYS A 348 2.77 -24.93 15.04
C LYS A 348 3.22 -24.33 16.37
N LYS A 349 2.92 -23.05 16.62
CA LYS A 349 3.31 -22.37 17.86
C LYS A 349 2.48 -22.83 19.06
N ILE A 350 1.15 -22.86 18.95
CA ILE A 350 0.24 -23.31 20.01
C ILE A 350 0.50 -24.78 20.38
N TRP A 351 0.69 -25.65 19.38
CA TRP A 351 1.00 -27.06 19.60
C TRP A 351 2.33 -27.24 20.35
N GLY A 352 3.36 -26.46 20.00
CA GLY A 352 4.61 -26.43 20.75
C GLY A 352 4.39 -26.13 22.24
N MET A 353 3.54 -25.15 22.55
CA MET A 353 3.17 -24.82 23.93
C MET A 353 2.39 -25.94 24.63
N CYS A 354 1.46 -26.61 23.93
CA CYS A 354 0.71 -27.73 24.48
C CYS A 354 1.62 -28.86 24.94
N LYS A 355 2.68 -29.15 24.16
CA LYS A 355 3.70 -30.14 24.53
C LYS A 355 4.47 -29.72 25.77
N THR A 356 4.94 -28.47 25.82
CA THR A 356 5.70 -27.95 26.96
C THR A 356 4.89 -27.93 28.25
N LEU A 357 3.58 -27.70 28.17
CA LEU A 357 2.68 -27.62 29.33
C LEU A 357 1.96 -28.93 29.65
N HIS A 358 2.27 -30.03 28.94
CA HIS A 358 1.64 -31.35 29.10
C HIS A 358 0.10 -31.25 29.17
N VAL A 359 -0.51 -30.83 28.06
CA VAL A 359 -1.97 -30.82 27.90
C VAL A 359 -2.41 -32.18 27.34
N GLU A 360 -2.89 -33.08 28.23
CA GLU A 360 -3.12 -34.51 27.95
C GLU A 360 -4.37 -34.80 27.09
N GLU A 361 -5.32 -33.87 27.00
CA GLU A 361 -6.64 -34.13 26.38
C GLU A 361 -6.62 -34.34 24.86
N PHE A 362 -5.47 -34.10 24.19
CA PHE A 362 -5.31 -34.25 22.74
C PHE A 362 -4.35 -35.37 22.33
N GLU A 363 -3.99 -36.28 23.23
CA GLU A 363 -3.09 -37.41 22.93
C GLU A 363 -3.51 -38.23 21.71
N VAL A 364 -4.83 -38.39 21.53
CA VAL A 364 -5.41 -39.12 20.37
C VAL A 364 -5.19 -38.38 19.05
N LEU A 365 -5.16 -37.05 19.07
CA LEU A 365 -4.97 -36.21 17.89
C LEU A 365 -3.50 -35.86 17.64
N THR A 366 -2.60 -36.12 18.60
CA THR A 366 -1.14 -35.90 18.47
C THR A 366 -0.57 -36.44 17.17
N PRO A 367 -0.80 -37.71 16.76
CA PRO A 367 -0.23 -38.23 15.52
C PRO A 367 -0.74 -37.50 14.28
N VAL A 368 -2.00 -37.06 14.28
CA VAL A 368 -2.63 -36.34 13.17
C VAL A 368 -2.06 -34.94 13.04
N ILE A 369 -1.94 -34.21 14.15
CA ILE A 369 -1.39 -32.85 14.19
C ILE A 369 0.08 -32.88 13.76
N GLU A 370 0.87 -33.79 14.32
CA GLU A 370 2.30 -33.92 13.99
C GLU A 370 2.53 -34.36 12.55
N SER A 371 1.75 -35.33 12.06
CA SER A 371 1.80 -35.74 10.65
C SER A 371 1.43 -34.59 9.71
N SER A 372 0.40 -33.79 10.06
CA SER A 372 -0.02 -32.63 9.26
C SER A 372 1.06 -31.55 9.21
N LEU A 373 1.68 -31.21 10.35
CA LEU A 373 2.78 -30.24 10.40
C LEU A 373 4.02 -30.77 9.66
N HIS A 374 4.38 -32.05 9.86
CA HIS A 374 5.49 -32.71 9.19
C HIS A 374 5.27 -32.80 7.68
N GLN A 375 4.05 -33.04 7.22
CA GLN A 375 3.72 -33.07 5.80
C GLN A 375 3.96 -31.71 5.14
N VAL A 376 3.61 -30.61 5.82
CA VAL A 376 3.84 -29.25 5.32
C VAL A 376 5.34 -28.91 5.35
N GLU A 377 6.07 -29.31 6.39
CA GLU A 377 7.53 -29.10 6.51
C GLU A 377 8.34 -29.92 5.50
N ASN A 378 7.92 -31.17 5.24
CA ASN A 378 8.61 -32.13 4.37
C ASN A 378 7.94 -32.30 3.00
N MET A 379 7.18 -31.31 2.53
CA MET A 379 6.66 -31.30 1.16
C MET A 379 7.83 -31.46 0.17
N HIS A 380 7.96 -32.66 -0.42
CA HIS A 380 8.96 -33.03 -1.42
C HIS A 380 8.61 -32.54 -2.84
N GLY A 381 7.99 -31.36 -2.97
CA GLY A 381 7.55 -30.81 -4.25
C GLY A 381 8.11 -29.42 -4.53
N THR A 382 8.47 -29.18 -5.80
CA THR A 382 8.85 -27.88 -6.40
C THR A 382 7.62 -26.95 -6.58
N GLY A 383 6.82 -26.77 -5.52
CA GLY A 383 5.53 -26.07 -5.60
C GLY A 383 5.48 -24.71 -4.87
N ASN A 384 4.61 -23.81 -5.35
CA ASN A 384 4.30 -22.51 -4.74
C ASN A 384 3.90 -22.62 -3.25
N ALA A 385 3.26 -23.73 -2.84
CA ALA A 385 2.83 -23.94 -1.45
C ALA A 385 4.00 -24.07 -0.47
N LYS A 386 5.06 -24.81 -0.83
CA LYS A 386 6.27 -24.95 0.00
C LYS A 386 6.99 -23.61 0.16
N ARG A 387 7.14 -22.89 -0.96
CA ARG A 387 7.75 -21.55 -0.97
C ARG A 387 6.95 -20.55 -0.13
N ASN A 388 5.62 -20.59 -0.22
CA ASN A 388 4.75 -19.74 0.60
C ASN A 388 4.85 -20.08 2.08
N TRP A 389 4.90 -21.37 2.45
CA TRP A 389 5.10 -21.82 3.83
C TRP A 389 6.45 -21.36 4.42
N GLN A 390 7.54 -21.53 3.66
CA GLN A 390 8.85 -21.03 4.09
C GLN A 390 8.85 -19.51 4.26
N ARG A 391 8.31 -18.79 3.27
CA ARG A 391 8.22 -17.32 3.29
C ARG A 391 7.48 -16.76 4.49
N ILE A 392 6.34 -17.34 4.85
CA ILE A 392 5.57 -16.87 6.00
C ILE A 392 6.24 -17.28 7.32
N GLN A 393 6.92 -18.43 7.39
CA GLN A 393 7.68 -18.83 8.57
C GLN A 393 8.89 -17.93 8.81
N GLU A 394 9.55 -17.48 7.74
CA GLU A 394 10.71 -16.58 7.78
C GLU A 394 10.31 -15.11 7.87
N HIS A 395 9.03 -14.78 7.72
CA HIS A 395 8.54 -13.41 7.77
C HIS A 395 8.79 -12.78 9.15
N PHE A 396 9.27 -11.53 9.17
CA PHE A 396 9.77 -10.86 10.38
C PHE A 396 8.77 -10.92 11.54
N PHE A 397 7.48 -10.72 11.25
CA PHE A 397 6.42 -10.69 12.26
C PHE A 397 6.28 -12.03 12.99
N PHE A 398 6.42 -13.16 12.29
CA PHE A 398 6.23 -14.49 12.85
C PHE A 398 7.52 -15.10 13.42
N ALA A 399 8.65 -14.80 12.80
CA ALA A 399 9.95 -15.41 13.10
C ALA A 399 10.72 -14.68 14.20
N THR A 400 10.84 -13.36 14.07
CA THR A 400 11.84 -12.56 14.80
C THR A 400 11.18 -11.56 15.75
N PHE A 401 10.10 -10.93 15.32
CA PHE A 401 9.40 -9.88 16.06
C PHE A 401 8.85 -10.39 17.40
N HIS A 402 9.09 -9.62 18.46
CA HIS A 402 8.62 -9.90 19.80
C HIS A 402 7.78 -8.72 20.32
N PRO A 403 6.46 -8.90 20.51
CA PRO A 403 5.52 -7.82 20.84
C PRO A 403 5.91 -6.95 22.04
N LEU A 404 6.51 -7.52 23.10
CA LEU A 404 6.94 -6.74 24.27
C LEU A 404 8.35 -6.15 24.15
N LYS A 405 9.33 -6.92 23.66
CA LYS A 405 10.75 -6.50 23.60
C LYS A 405 11.01 -5.47 22.50
N ASP A 406 10.27 -5.55 21.40
CA ASP A 406 10.44 -4.63 20.29
C ASP A 406 9.49 -3.42 20.41
N TYR A 407 8.81 -3.26 21.54
CA TYR A 407 7.88 -2.15 21.79
C TYR A 407 8.61 -0.84 22.12
N SER A 408 8.99 -0.13 21.06
CA SER A 408 9.72 1.13 21.12
C SER A 408 9.26 2.09 20.02
N LEU A 409 9.54 3.39 20.18
CA LEU A 409 9.25 4.39 19.15
C LEU A 409 10.02 4.10 17.85
N GLU A 410 11.25 3.60 17.96
CA GLU A 410 12.04 3.20 16.80
C GLU A 410 11.34 2.09 16.01
N THR A 411 10.83 1.07 16.69
CA THR A 411 10.11 0.01 16.00
C THR A 411 8.81 0.52 15.38
N ILE A 412 8.02 1.31 16.12
CA ILE A 412 6.72 1.82 15.68
C ILE A 412 6.85 2.73 14.45
N PHE A 413 7.82 3.65 14.47
CA PHE A 413 7.92 4.71 13.45
C PHE A 413 9.00 4.49 12.39
N TYR A 414 9.95 3.57 12.59
CA TYR A 414 11.03 3.30 11.63
C TYR A 414 11.07 1.84 11.20
N THR A 415 11.26 0.90 12.11
CA THR A 415 11.52 -0.51 11.76
C THR A 415 10.31 -1.17 11.10
N LEU A 416 9.12 -1.06 11.69
CA LEU A 416 7.91 -1.70 11.16
C LEU A 416 7.50 -1.07 9.82
N PRO A 417 7.47 0.28 9.65
CA PRO A 417 7.24 0.88 8.34
C PRO A 417 8.20 0.40 7.26
N ARG A 418 9.49 0.28 7.58
CA ARG A 418 10.51 -0.22 6.66
C ARG A 418 10.29 -1.68 6.27
N LEU A 419 10.07 -2.56 7.24
CA LEU A 419 9.88 -4.00 7.00
C LEU A 419 8.55 -4.34 6.32
N SER A 420 7.57 -3.44 6.37
CA SER A 420 6.25 -3.61 5.75
C SER A 420 6.07 -2.82 4.45
N GLU A 421 7.16 -2.39 3.82
CA GLU A 421 7.20 -1.75 2.49
C GLU A 421 6.40 -0.42 2.40
N LEU A 422 6.29 0.32 3.51
CA LEU A 422 5.89 1.73 3.44
C LEU A 422 6.99 2.56 2.78
N VAL A 423 6.59 3.60 2.04
CA VAL A 423 7.55 4.55 1.46
C VAL A 423 8.41 5.22 2.54
N GLU A 424 9.64 5.57 2.19
CA GLU A 424 10.63 6.17 3.09
C GLU A 424 10.14 7.47 3.76
N ASP A 425 9.27 8.24 3.10
CA ASP A 425 8.62 9.44 3.65
C ASP A 425 7.74 9.15 4.89
N GLU A 426 7.40 7.90 5.17
CA GLU A 426 6.67 7.55 6.40
C GLU A 426 7.61 7.16 7.54
N TRP A 427 8.90 6.95 7.27
CA TRP A 427 9.87 6.46 8.24
C TRP A 427 10.41 7.61 9.09
N ILE A 428 10.19 7.55 10.41
CA ILE A 428 10.73 8.53 11.35
C ILE A 428 11.85 7.88 12.16
N SER A 429 13.10 8.13 11.75
CA SER A 429 14.27 7.67 12.50
C SER A 429 14.34 8.29 13.90
N LEU A 430 14.96 7.58 14.83
CA LEU A 430 15.17 8.06 16.19
C LEU A 430 15.95 9.40 16.26
N CYS A 431 16.92 9.61 15.37
CA CYS A 431 17.67 10.87 15.29
C CYS A 431 16.76 12.09 15.07
N LYS A 432 15.61 11.93 14.39
CA LYS A 432 14.63 13.02 14.22
C LYS A 432 13.90 13.33 15.54
N PHE A 433 13.60 12.30 16.34
CA PHE A 433 13.03 12.50 17.68
C PHE A 433 14.02 13.21 18.61
N THR A 434 15.31 12.90 18.57
CA THR A 434 16.32 13.55 19.44
C THR A 434 16.65 14.97 19.01
N ARG A 435 16.72 15.24 17.69
CA ARG A 435 17.03 16.58 17.15
C ARG A 435 15.98 17.63 17.51
N PHE A 436 14.75 17.20 17.75
CA PHE A 436 13.66 18.11 18.10
C PHE A 436 13.64 18.41 19.61
N THR A 437 14.09 19.59 20.03
CA THR A 437 14.24 19.94 21.47
C THR A 437 13.10 20.76 22.06
N SER A 438 12.15 21.23 21.24
CA SER A 438 11.11 22.18 21.68
C SER A 438 10.12 21.58 22.68
N ILE A 439 9.97 20.25 22.70
CA ILE A 439 9.21 19.49 23.69
C ILE A 439 10.12 18.37 24.22
N PRO A 440 10.30 18.26 25.56
CA PRO A 440 11.14 17.22 26.14
C PRO A 440 10.52 15.83 25.96
N LEU A 441 11.36 14.79 25.90
CA LEU A 441 10.89 13.41 26.05
C LEU A 441 10.83 13.05 27.54
N PRO A 442 9.80 12.33 28.01
CA PRO A 442 9.78 11.78 29.37
C PRO A 442 10.94 10.80 29.56
N SER A 443 11.57 10.79 30.74
CA SER A 443 12.65 9.86 31.10
C SER A 443 12.15 8.45 31.48
N THR A 444 10.84 8.28 31.66
CA THR A 444 10.22 7.09 32.27
C THR A 444 9.99 5.91 31.33
N TYR A 445 10.06 6.09 30.01
CA TYR A 445 9.88 4.99 29.06
C TYR A 445 11.24 4.58 28.47
N GLN A 446 11.44 3.27 28.31
CA GLN A 446 12.52 2.73 27.49
C GLN A 446 12.20 2.98 26.01
N TRP A 447 12.43 4.20 25.56
CA TRP A 447 12.19 4.62 24.16
C TRP A 447 13.20 4.04 23.17
N TYR A 448 14.32 3.51 23.69
CA TYR A 448 15.54 3.24 22.96
C TYR A 448 15.90 1.76 23.09
N HIS A 449 16.20 1.14 21.95
CA HIS A 449 16.61 -0.25 21.72
C HIS A 449 15.49 -1.15 21.20
N SER A 450 15.24 -1.06 19.89
CA SER A 450 14.87 -2.26 19.14
C SER A 450 16.03 -3.26 19.19
N ARG A 451 15.75 -4.56 19.16
CA ARG A 451 16.82 -5.57 19.07
C ARG A 451 17.52 -5.45 17.72
N ALA A 452 18.86 -5.53 17.72
CA ALA A 452 19.67 -5.48 16.50
C ALA A 452 19.19 -6.50 15.44
N GLU A 453 18.76 -7.67 15.89
CA GLU A 453 18.17 -8.74 15.06
C GLU A 453 17.04 -8.25 14.15
N LEU A 454 16.18 -7.32 14.61
CA LEU A 454 15.04 -6.81 13.83
C LEU A 454 15.47 -5.67 12.89
N LEU A 455 16.46 -4.87 13.30
CA LEU A 455 17.01 -3.77 12.51
C LEU A 455 17.75 -4.28 11.27
N ASP A 456 18.49 -5.38 11.39
CA ASP A 456 19.30 -5.95 10.31
C ASP A 456 18.47 -6.68 9.23
N LEU A 457 17.19 -6.97 9.51
CA LEU A 457 16.31 -7.63 8.53
C LEU A 457 16.01 -6.73 7.33
N LYS A 458 15.84 -7.37 6.17
CA LYS A 458 15.30 -6.73 4.97
C LYS A 458 13.81 -7.03 4.83
N PRO A 459 13.03 -6.17 4.16
CA PRO A 459 11.65 -6.48 3.80
C PRO A 459 11.61 -7.82 3.06
N SER A 460 10.66 -8.68 3.42
CA SER A 460 10.50 -9.99 2.78
C SER A 460 9.38 -9.94 1.74
N ASP A 461 9.48 -10.81 0.73
CA ASP A 461 8.48 -10.92 -0.35
C ASP A 461 7.07 -11.31 0.13
N TRP A 462 6.89 -11.62 1.42
CA TRP A 462 5.61 -12.01 1.99
C TRP A 462 4.91 -10.80 2.59
N SER A 463 3.72 -10.48 2.08
CA SER A 463 2.85 -9.48 2.68
C SER A 463 1.51 -10.10 3.06
N GLN A 464 1.00 -9.72 4.24
CA GLN A 464 -0.37 -10.06 4.65
C GLN A 464 -1.37 -9.30 3.78
N GLN A 465 -1.71 -9.88 2.64
CA GLN A 465 -2.70 -9.30 1.74
C GLN A 465 -4.07 -9.85 2.09
N ASP A 466 -4.99 -8.97 2.49
CA ASP A 466 -6.40 -9.23 2.18
C ASP A 466 -6.57 -9.07 0.68
N LYS A 467 -6.23 -10.12 -0.07
CA LYS A 467 -6.70 -10.26 -1.43
C LYS A 467 -8.20 -10.56 -1.35
N GLY A 468 -9.00 -9.54 -1.03
CA GLY A 468 -10.24 -9.39 -1.74
C GLY A 468 -9.85 -9.23 -3.20
N SER A 469 -10.03 -10.30 -4.00
CA SER A 469 -10.01 -10.31 -5.47
C SER A 469 -9.41 -9.04 -6.09
N ASN A 470 -8.07 -8.97 -6.16
CA ASN A 470 -7.27 -8.13 -7.08
C ASN A 470 -5.80 -8.14 -6.62
N SER A 471 -5.13 -9.28 -6.75
CA SER A 471 -3.80 -9.20 -7.36
C SER A 471 -3.99 -9.08 -8.86
N VAL A 472 -3.10 -8.35 -9.51
CA VAL A 472 -2.99 -8.22 -10.98
C VAL A 472 -2.50 -9.54 -11.62
N GLU A 473 -3.06 -10.66 -11.19
CA GLU A 473 -3.33 -11.79 -12.08
C GLU A 473 -4.73 -11.54 -12.60
N MET A 474 -4.90 -11.52 -13.92
CA MET A 474 -6.20 -11.42 -14.56
C MET A 474 -7.12 -12.55 -14.07
N ASP A 475 -7.87 -12.29 -13.01
CA ASP A 475 -9.09 -13.02 -12.69
C ASP A 475 -10.11 -12.02 -12.15
N ASN A 476 -10.81 -11.36 -13.09
CA ASN A 476 -12.08 -10.68 -12.85
C ASN A 476 -13.13 -11.74 -12.47
N GLN A 477 -13.07 -12.25 -11.23
CA GLN A 477 -14.07 -13.15 -10.68
C GLN A 477 -14.37 -12.78 -9.23
N THR A 478 -15.14 -11.71 -9.03
CA THR A 478 -16.14 -11.65 -7.96
C THR A 478 -17.16 -10.58 -8.30
N GLU A 479 -17.88 -10.80 -9.39
CA GLU A 479 -19.21 -10.22 -9.58
C GLU A 479 -20.09 -11.13 -10.45
N TRP A 480 -19.51 -12.05 -11.22
CA TRP A 480 -20.26 -12.96 -12.10
C TRP A 480 -19.94 -14.42 -11.70
N THR A 481 -20.75 -15.02 -10.83
CA THR A 481 -20.61 -16.43 -10.39
C THR A 481 -20.99 -17.44 -11.47
N ASP A 482 -21.69 -17.01 -12.52
CA ASP A 482 -22.09 -17.83 -13.67
C ASP A 482 -21.31 -17.43 -14.94
N VAL A 483 -19.99 -17.64 -14.97
CA VAL A 483 -19.20 -17.45 -16.20
C VAL A 483 -18.33 -18.67 -16.46
N GLN A 484 -18.44 -19.21 -17.68
CA GLN A 484 -17.57 -20.26 -18.18
C GLN A 484 -16.10 -19.83 -18.06
N LYS A 485 -15.35 -20.48 -17.15
CA LYS A 485 -13.90 -20.26 -17.02
C LYS A 485 -13.18 -20.83 -18.24
N LYS A 486 -12.13 -20.15 -18.70
CA LYS A 486 -11.31 -20.63 -19.83
C LYS A 486 -10.57 -21.91 -19.42
N ILE A 487 -10.56 -22.91 -20.31
CA ILE A 487 -9.76 -24.13 -20.15
C ILE A 487 -8.28 -23.72 -20.20
N ILE A 488 -7.55 -23.93 -19.10
CA ILE A 488 -6.10 -23.71 -19.03
C ILE A 488 -5.43 -25.03 -19.40
N PRO A 489 -4.59 -25.09 -20.46
CA PRO A 489 -3.82 -26.29 -20.76
C PRO A 489 -2.95 -26.68 -19.57
N TRP A 490 -2.90 -27.97 -19.23
CA TRP A 490 -2.11 -28.48 -18.11
C TRP A 490 -0.67 -27.94 -18.15
N LYS A 491 -0.26 -27.22 -17.09
CA LYS A 491 1.16 -26.95 -16.81
C LYS A 491 1.82 -28.29 -16.47
N ASN A 492 2.36 -28.98 -17.46
CA ASN A 492 3.14 -30.19 -17.21
C ASN A 492 4.45 -29.83 -16.52
N SER A 493 4.62 -30.39 -15.34
CA SER A 493 5.86 -30.74 -14.67
C SER A 493 6.82 -31.42 -15.66
N ILE A 494 7.80 -30.68 -16.16
CA ILE A 494 9.00 -31.24 -16.81
C ILE A 494 10.21 -30.63 -16.07
N PRO A 495 11.13 -31.45 -15.51
CA PRO A 495 12.29 -30.98 -14.79
C PRO A 495 13.22 -30.11 -15.66
N ASP A 496 13.76 -29.06 -15.05
CA ASP A 496 14.49 -27.95 -15.68
C ASP A 496 15.91 -28.28 -16.19
N LEU A 497 16.29 -29.55 -16.36
CA LEU A 497 17.70 -29.92 -16.55
C LEU A 497 18.16 -30.23 -18.00
N ASP A 498 17.30 -30.16 -19.02
CA ASP A 498 17.69 -30.46 -20.42
C ASP A 498 17.20 -29.41 -21.45
N LEU A 499 16.88 -28.19 -21.02
CA LEU A 499 16.08 -27.26 -21.83
C LEU A 499 16.87 -26.41 -22.86
N GLU A 500 18.20 -26.44 -22.90
CA GLU A 500 18.96 -25.58 -23.83
C GLU A 500 18.98 -26.05 -25.29
N LEU A 501 18.53 -27.28 -25.60
CA LEU A 501 18.67 -27.83 -26.96
C LEU A 501 17.36 -28.15 -27.71
N VAL A 502 16.16 -27.84 -27.18
CA VAL A 502 14.89 -28.25 -27.83
C VAL A 502 13.82 -27.15 -27.81
N PHE A 503 14.16 -25.92 -28.21
CA PHE A 503 13.17 -24.84 -28.38
C PHE A 503 12.38 -24.94 -29.68
N GLN A 504 12.93 -25.54 -30.75
CA GLN A 504 12.29 -25.52 -32.08
C GLN A 504 11.28 -26.64 -32.34
N ASP A 505 11.14 -27.64 -31.45
CA ASP A 505 10.52 -28.92 -31.80
C ASP A 505 9.30 -29.32 -30.93
N ARG A 506 8.84 -28.43 -30.02
CA ARG A 506 7.68 -28.72 -29.13
C ARG A 506 6.33 -28.63 -29.84
N ALA A 507 6.15 -27.66 -30.74
CA ALA A 507 4.89 -27.49 -31.48
C ALA A 507 4.68 -28.57 -32.56
N ALA A 508 5.76 -29.04 -33.19
CA ALA A 508 5.72 -30.10 -34.21
C ALA A 508 5.29 -31.46 -33.63
N LYS A 509 5.65 -31.76 -32.36
CA LYS A 509 5.31 -33.01 -31.67
C LYS A 509 3.83 -33.14 -31.29
N LEU A 510 3.05 -32.06 -31.30
CA LEU A 510 1.64 -32.03 -30.88
C LEU A 510 0.62 -32.14 -32.04
N GLY A 511 1.08 -32.30 -33.29
CA GLY A 511 0.19 -32.54 -34.44
C GLY A 511 -0.75 -31.37 -34.78
N LYS A 512 -0.43 -30.13 -34.41
CA LYS A 512 -1.20 -28.93 -34.81
C LYS A 512 -1.10 -28.74 -36.34
N SER A 513 -2.20 -28.38 -37.00
CA SER A 513 -2.19 -28.06 -38.44
C SER A 513 -1.29 -26.85 -38.71
N ASN A 514 -0.33 -26.99 -39.63
CA ASN A 514 0.63 -25.93 -39.97
C ASN A 514 -0.06 -24.78 -40.71
N SER A 515 -0.53 -23.76 -39.97
CA SER A 515 -0.82 -22.46 -40.56
C SER A 515 0.43 -21.95 -41.28
N ARG A 516 0.26 -21.32 -42.44
CA ARG A 516 1.35 -20.69 -43.19
C ARG A 516 1.42 -19.17 -42.97
N LEU A 517 0.78 -18.65 -41.91
CA LEU A 517 0.81 -17.23 -41.56
C LEU A 517 2.13 -16.84 -40.87
N ILE A 518 2.81 -15.81 -41.35
CA ILE A 518 3.93 -15.18 -40.64
C ILE A 518 3.51 -13.78 -40.21
N VAL A 519 3.82 -13.41 -38.97
CA VAL A 519 3.56 -12.06 -38.44
C VAL A 519 4.90 -11.38 -38.21
N VAL A 520 5.09 -10.18 -38.77
CA VAL A 520 6.33 -9.40 -38.66
C VAL A 520 6.07 -8.14 -37.84
N ALA A 521 6.67 -8.11 -36.66
CA ALA A 521 6.57 -7.06 -35.66
C ALA A 521 7.92 -6.35 -35.41
N SER A 522 8.87 -6.46 -36.35
CA SER A 522 10.21 -5.87 -36.20
C SER A 522 10.25 -4.35 -36.11
N LEU A 523 9.19 -3.66 -36.52
CA LEU A 523 9.06 -2.20 -36.45
C LEU A 523 8.41 -1.71 -35.14
N ILE A 524 7.98 -2.63 -34.26
CA ILE A 524 7.25 -2.33 -33.02
C ILE A 524 8.23 -2.30 -31.85
N ASP A 525 8.26 -1.18 -31.12
CA ASP A 525 9.22 -0.99 -30.03
C ASP A 525 8.64 -1.31 -28.65
N LYS A 526 7.31 -1.25 -28.47
CA LYS A 526 6.68 -1.40 -27.14
C LYS A 526 6.58 -2.88 -26.75
N PRO A 527 7.20 -3.30 -25.63
CA PRO A 527 7.15 -4.70 -25.17
C PRO A 527 5.72 -5.20 -24.90
N THR A 528 4.81 -4.30 -24.51
CA THR A 528 3.41 -4.64 -24.29
C THR A 528 2.68 -5.05 -25.57
N ASN A 529 2.88 -4.32 -26.66
CA ASN A 529 2.31 -4.66 -27.95
C ASN A 529 2.89 -5.98 -28.47
N LEU A 530 4.21 -6.16 -28.35
CA LEU A 530 4.89 -7.41 -28.71
C LEU A 530 4.38 -8.61 -27.90
N GLY A 531 4.20 -8.48 -26.59
CA GLY A 531 3.67 -9.55 -25.73
C GLY A 531 2.23 -9.94 -26.09
N GLY A 532 1.37 -8.95 -26.34
CA GLY A 532 -0.01 -9.18 -26.80
C GLY A 532 -0.09 -9.83 -28.19
N LEU A 533 0.78 -9.43 -29.11
CA LEU A 533 0.93 -10.05 -30.43
C LEU A 533 1.45 -11.49 -30.36
N CYS A 534 2.42 -11.77 -29.49
CA CYS A 534 2.93 -13.11 -29.25
C CYS A 534 1.81 -14.05 -28.78
N ARG A 535 1.02 -13.62 -27.80
CA ARG A 535 -0.13 -14.39 -27.31
C ARG A 535 -1.16 -14.65 -28.41
N THR A 536 -1.53 -13.61 -29.15
CA THR A 536 -2.52 -13.72 -30.23
C THR A 536 -2.04 -14.67 -31.34
N SER A 537 -0.76 -14.54 -31.72
CA SER A 537 -0.15 -15.35 -32.76
C SER A 537 -0.06 -16.83 -32.36
N GLU A 538 0.25 -17.14 -31.11
CA GLU A 538 0.22 -18.53 -30.60
C GLU A 538 -1.19 -19.12 -30.63
N ILE A 539 -2.18 -18.37 -30.13
CA ILE A 539 -3.57 -18.84 -30.03
C ILE A 539 -4.16 -19.17 -31.40
N PHE A 540 -3.90 -18.34 -32.40
CA PHE A 540 -4.34 -18.57 -33.78
C PHE A 540 -3.37 -19.43 -34.60
N GLY A 541 -2.31 -19.92 -33.97
CA GLY A 541 -1.38 -20.88 -34.55
C GLY A 541 -0.57 -20.32 -35.72
N ALA A 542 -0.13 -19.06 -35.67
CA ALA A 542 0.79 -18.51 -36.65
C ALA A 542 2.08 -19.36 -36.74
N SER A 543 2.68 -19.44 -37.92
CA SER A 543 3.90 -20.23 -38.14
C SER A 543 5.12 -19.65 -37.44
N ALA A 544 5.22 -18.32 -37.39
CA ALA A 544 6.27 -17.61 -36.67
C ALA A 544 5.84 -16.16 -36.37
N LEU A 545 6.38 -15.61 -35.30
CA LEU A 545 6.39 -14.17 -35.03
C LEU A 545 7.82 -13.64 -35.13
N VAL A 546 8.02 -12.67 -36.01
CA VAL A 546 9.32 -12.02 -36.25
C VAL A 546 9.39 -10.73 -35.44
N VAL A 547 10.45 -10.54 -34.67
CA VAL A 547 10.68 -9.38 -33.80
C VAL A 547 12.02 -8.72 -34.11
N GLY A 548 12.15 -7.44 -33.74
CA GLY A 548 13.37 -6.66 -33.98
C GLY A 548 14.55 -7.08 -33.10
N SER A 549 14.27 -7.67 -31.93
CA SER A 549 15.24 -8.17 -30.97
C SER A 549 14.60 -9.27 -30.10
N LEU A 550 15.27 -10.40 -29.90
CA LEU A 550 14.80 -11.44 -28.97
C LEU A 550 14.95 -11.02 -27.51
N HIS A 551 15.67 -9.93 -27.22
CA HIS A 551 15.80 -9.40 -25.86
C HIS A 551 14.43 -9.06 -25.23
N TYR A 552 13.44 -8.69 -26.04
CA TYR A 552 12.09 -8.38 -25.55
C TYR A 552 11.42 -9.54 -24.81
N ILE A 553 11.81 -10.79 -25.08
CA ILE A 553 11.26 -11.98 -24.40
C ILE A 553 11.58 -11.97 -22.89
N HIS A 554 12.67 -11.32 -22.49
CA HIS A 554 13.08 -11.19 -21.10
C HIS A 554 12.47 -9.95 -20.40
N ASP A 555 11.74 -9.10 -21.14
CA ASP A 555 11.08 -7.93 -20.57
C ASP A 555 9.84 -8.33 -19.75
N LYS A 556 9.70 -7.75 -18.55
CA LYS A 556 8.59 -8.07 -17.62
C LYS A 556 7.23 -7.71 -18.21
N GLN A 557 7.12 -6.62 -18.96
CA GLN A 557 5.86 -6.19 -19.59
C GLN A 557 5.48 -7.10 -20.75
N PHE A 558 6.46 -7.62 -21.49
CA PHE A 558 6.23 -8.65 -22.51
C PHE A 558 5.68 -9.92 -21.86
N GLN A 559 6.37 -10.47 -20.85
CA GLN A 559 6.00 -11.73 -20.18
C GLN A 559 4.63 -11.68 -19.52
N GLN A 560 4.26 -10.53 -18.95
CA GLN A 560 2.95 -10.32 -18.34
C GLN A 560 1.80 -10.47 -19.35
N LEU A 561 2.03 -10.12 -20.63
CA LEU A 561 1.00 -10.15 -21.68
C LEU A 561 1.07 -11.42 -22.54
N SER A 562 2.26 -11.97 -22.77
CA SER A 562 2.45 -13.20 -23.55
C SER A 562 1.91 -14.44 -22.81
N VAL A 563 1.96 -14.45 -21.48
CA VAL A 563 1.50 -15.56 -20.62
C VAL A 563 2.10 -16.89 -21.08
N SER A 564 3.43 -16.90 -21.27
CA SER A 564 4.21 -18.06 -21.73
C SER A 564 3.98 -18.51 -23.19
N ALA A 565 3.26 -17.74 -24.00
CA ALA A 565 3.08 -18.02 -25.43
C ALA A 565 4.40 -18.11 -26.22
N GLU A 566 5.43 -17.38 -25.79
CA GLU A 566 6.78 -17.40 -26.37
C GLU A 566 7.45 -18.79 -26.30
N GLN A 567 6.97 -19.68 -25.43
CA GLN A 567 7.50 -21.04 -25.29
C GLN A 567 6.92 -22.00 -26.34
N TRP A 568 5.85 -21.60 -27.02
CA TRP A 568 5.05 -22.45 -27.92
C TRP A 568 4.98 -21.92 -29.35
N LEU A 569 5.29 -20.62 -29.56
CA LEU A 569 5.33 -19.97 -30.86
C LEU A 569 6.79 -19.77 -31.30
N PRO A 570 7.18 -20.18 -32.52
CA PRO A 570 8.50 -19.86 -33.06
C PRO A 570 8.72 -18.34 -33.16
N LEU A 571 9.77 -17.84 -32.50
CA LEU A 571 10.19 -16.43 -32.54
C LEU A 571 11.48 -16.29 -33.36
N LEU A 572 11.48 -15.34 -34.31
CA LEU A 572 12.64 -15.06 -35.17
C LEU A 572 13.12 -13.63 -34.94
N GLU A 573 14.43 -13.43 -34.81
CA GLU A 573 15.02 -12.09 -34.79
C GLU A 573 15.32 -11.61 -36.21
N VAL A 574 14.70 -10.51 -36.63
CA VAL A 574 15.07 -9.78 -37.86
C VAL A 574 15.05 -8.30 -37.52
N LYS A 575 16.24 -7.69 -37.52
CA LYS A 575 16.38 -6.25 -37.22
C LYS A 575 15.76 -5.41 -38.33
N PRO A 576 15.29 -4.18 -38.06
CA PRO A 576 14.73 -3.30 -39.09
C PRO A 576 15.63 -3.12 -40.33
N SER A 577 16.96 -3.10 -40.15
CA SER A 577 17.93 -3.00 -41.25
C SER A 577 17.95 -4.22 -42.17
N GLN A 578 17.50 -5.38 -41.70
CA GLN A 578 17.48 -6.66 -42.43
C GLN A 578 16.11 -6.97 -43.04
N LEU A 579 15.09 -6.14 -42.77
CA LEU A 579 13.72 -6.39 -43.23
C LEU A 579 13.61 -6.46 -44.76
N VAL A 580 14.34 -5.61 -45.49
CA VAL A 580 14.30 -5.61 -46.97
C VAL A 580 14.68 -6.98 -47.53
N GLU A 581 15.81 -7.53 -47.08
CA GLU A 581 16.31 -8.84 -47.50
C GLU A 581 15.35 -9.96 -47.08
N TYR A 582 14.86 -9.92 -45.84
CA TYR A 582 13.93 -10.92 -45.32
C TYR A 582 12.61 -10.96 -46.09
N LEU A 583 12.02 -9.79 -46.40
CA LEU A 583 10.76 -9.72 -47.16
C LEU A 583 10.93 -10.22 -48.60
N GLN A 584 12.04 -9.88 -49.25
CA GLN A 584 12.37 -10.38 -50.59
C GLN A 584 12.55 -11.90 -50.60
N GLN A 585 13.24 -12.44 -49.59
CA GLN A 585 13.40 -13.88 -49.42
C GLN A 585 12.04 -14.57 -49.27
N LYS A 586 11.17 -14.08 -48.38
CA LYS A 586 9.84 -14.67 -48.17
C LYS A 586 8.97 -14.60 -49.41
N LYS A 587 9.09 -13.53 -50.20
CA LYS A 587 8.43 -13.41 -51.50
C LYS A 587 8.89 -14.50 -52.48
N MET A 588 10.19 -14.79 -52.55
CA MET A 588 10.72 -15.92 -53.34
C MET A 588 10.23 -17.29 -52.84
N GLU A 589 9.98 -17.43 -51.53
CA GLU A 589 9.37 -18.63 -50.93
C GLU A 589 7.85 -18.73 -51.19
N GLY A 590 7.28 -17.78 -51.93
CA GLY A 590 5.87 -17.75 -52.36
C GLY A 590 4.92 -17.14 -51.34
N TYR A 591 5.42 -16.33 -50.40
CA TYR A 591 4.56 -15.54 -49.51
C TYR A 591 4.09 -14.26 -50.19
N THR A 592 2.83 -13.92 -49.99
CA THR A 592 2.30 -12.58 -50.28
C THR A 592 2.64 -11.66 -49.11
N ILE A 593 3.35 -10.57 -49.40
CA ILE A 593 3.79 -9.58 -48.42
C ILE A 593 2.70 -8.52 -48.25
N ILE A 594 2.00 -8.58 -47.12
CA ILE A 594 0.83 -7.76 -46.82
C ILE A 594 1.21 -6.73 -45.76
N GLY A 595 1.21 -5.45 -46.12
CA GLY A 595 1.37 -4.37 -45.15
C GLY A 595 0.06 -4.08 -44.44
N VAL A 596 0.10 -3.98 -43.13
CA VAL A 596 -1.05 -3.62 -42.30
C VAL A 596 -0.98 -2.12 -42.03
N GLU A 597 -1.47 -1.34 -42.99
CA GLU A 597 -1.31 0.12 -42.99
C GLU A 597 -2.43 0.81 -43.75
N GLN A 598 -2.75 2.04 -43.34
CA GLN A 598 -3.72 2.91 -43.99
C GLN A 598 -3.02 3.73 -45.07
N THR A 599 -3.34 3.48 -46.34
CA THR A 599 -2.76 4.15 -47.49
C THR A 599 -3.85 4.52 -48.50
N ALA A 600 -3.56 5.41 -49.46
CA ALA A 600 -4.54 5.73 -50.50
C ALA A 600 -4.87 4.54 -51.43
N LYS A 601 -4.10 3.45 -51.37
CA LYS A 601 -4.24 2.25 -52.23
C LYS A 601 -4.47 0.98 -51.41
N SER A 602 -4.83 1.08 -50.13
CA SER A 602 -5.11 -0.12 -49.33
C SER A 602 -6.38 -0.80 -49.80
N SER A 603 -6.39 -2.12 -49.71
CA SER A 603 -7.61 -2.92 -49.83
C SER A 603 -8.33 -2.95 -48.47
N ASP A 604 -9.65 -2.86 -48.49
CA ASP A 604 -10.48 -3.00 -47.28
C ASP A 604 -10.40 -4.45 -46.76
N LEU A 605 -10.08 -4.62 -45.47
CA LEU A 605 -9.99 -5.92 -44.82
C LEU A 605 -11.26 -6.78 -44.99
N THR A 606 -12.44 -6.15 -45.07
CA THR A 606 -13.73 -6.84 -45.19
C THR A 606 -13.93 -7.52 -46.54
N GLU A 607 -13.23 -7.05 -47.58
CA GLU A 607 -13.29 -7.56 -48.94
C GLU A 607 -12.04 -8.36 -49.32
N TYR A 608 -10.96 -8.20 -48.55
CA TYR A 608 -9.68 -8.82 -48.86
C TYR A 608 -9.67 -10.33 -48.59
N CYS A 609 -9.31 -11.11 -49.62
CA CYS A 609 -9.17 -12.56 -49.53
C CYS A 609 -7.71 -12.95 -49.27
N PHE A 610 -7.41 -13.49 -48.09
CA PHE A 610 -6.06 -13.86 -47.72
C PHE A 610 -5.57 -15.12 -48.48
N PRO A 611 -4.37 -15.04 -49.11
CA PRO A 611 -3.64 -16.22 -49.60
C PRO A 611 -3.25 -17.16 -48.45
N GLU A 612 -3.03 -18.45 -48.74
CA GLU A 612 -2.57 -19.40 -47.73
C GLU A 612 -1.20 -18.99 -47.16
N LYS A 613 -0.23 -18.65 -48.00
CA LYS A 613 1.06 -18.09 -47.58
C LYS A 613 0.98 -16.58 -47.44
N SER A 614 0.48 -16.13 -46.29
CA SER A 614 0.40 -14.69 -45.96
C SER A 614 1.50 -14.28 -44.98
N LEU A 615 2.16 -13.16 -45.25
CA LEU A 615 3.08 -12.50 -44.32
C LEU A 615 2.53 -11.11 -44.00
N LEU A 616 2.25 -10.85 -42.72
CA LEU A 616 1.72 -9.57 -42.25
C LEU A 616 2.86 -8.71 -41.71
N LEU A 617 3.13 -7.56 -42.34
CA LEU A 617 4.06 -6.55 -41.83
C LEU A 617 3.29 -5.46 -41.08
N LEU A 618 3.57 -5.34 -39.78
CA LEU A 618 2.97 -4.31 -38.92
C LEU A 618 3.89 -3.11 -38.80
N GLY A 619 3.31 -1.90 -38.87
CA GLY A 619 4.04 -0.64 -38.75
C GLY A 619 4.41 -0.27 -37.32
N ASN A 620 5.32 0.70 -37.20
CA ASN A 620 5.64 1.35 -35.92
C ASN A 620 4.43 2.14 -35.41
N GLU A 621 4.26 2.25 -34.09
CA GLU A 621 3.10 2.90 -33.47
C GLU A 621 2.95 4.38 -33.81
N HIS A 622 4.06 5.06 -34.14
CA HIS A 622 4.08 6.48 -34.44
C HIS A 622 4.28 6.74 -35.93
N GLU A 623 5.22 6.02 -36.54
CA GLU A 623 5.68 6.26 -37.91
C GLU A 623 5.00 5.38 -38.96
N GLY A 624 4.29 4.32 -38.55
CA GLY A 624 3.69 3.37 -39.47
C GLY A 624 4.73 2.51 -40.19
N ILE A 625 4.43 2.10 -41.43
CA ILE A 625 5.39 1.39 -42.29
C ILE A 625 6.24 2.41 -43.09
N PRO A 626 7.59 2.38 -42.97
CA PRO A 626 8.48 3.21 -43.76
C PRO A 626 8.29 3.07 -45.29
N VAL A 627 8.43 4.17 -46.04
CA VAL A 627 8.18 4.21 -47.50
C VAL A 627 9.03 3.21 -48.28
N ASN A 628 10.28 2.98 -47.89
CA ASN A 628 11.16 2.00 -48.52
C ASN A 628 10.64 0.55 -48.36
N LEU A 629 9.90 0.26 -47.29
CA LEU A 629 9.25 -1.03 -47.09
C LEU A 629 7.89 -1.09 -47.80
N ILE A 630 7.14 0.02 -47.87
CA ILE A 630 5.88 0.11 -48.62
C ILE A 630 6.07 -0.31 -50.09
N GLN A 631 7.20 0.08 -50.70
CA GLN A 631 7.53 -0.28 -52.09
C GLN A 631 7.74 -1.79 -52.33
N LEU A 632 7.97 -2.58 -51.27
CA LEU A 632 8.20 -4.02 -51.33
C LEU A 632 6.93 -4.84 -51.11
N LEU A 633 5.88 -4.21 -50.59
CA LEU A 633 4.60 -4.86 -50.29
C LEU A 633 3.90 -5.26 -51.59
N ASP A 634 3.28 -6.44 -51.60
CA ASP A 634 2.39 -6.84 -52.67
C ASP A 634 1.05 -6.10 -52.58
N VAL A 635 0.61 -5.84 -51.36
CA VAL A 635 -0.64 -5.13 -51.05
C VAL A 635 -0.58 -4.51 -49.66
N CYS A 636 -1.26 -3.37 -49.49
CA CYS A 636 -1.61 -2.85 -48.16
C CYS A 636 -3.06 -3.21 -47.86
N VAL A 637 -3.33 -3.70 -46.65
CA VAL A 637 -4.69 -3.99 -46.18
C VAL A 637 -4.98 -3.07 -45.00
N GLU A 638 -6.11 -2.38 -45.07
CA GLU A 638 -6.56 -1.49 -44.02
C GLU A 638 -7.83 -1.99 -43.34
N ILE A 639 -7.98 -1.64 -42.06
CA ILE A 639 -9.19 -1.91 -41.30
C ILE A 639 -10.10 -0.70 -41.43
N PRO A 640 -11.33 -0.83 -41.95
CA PRO A 640 -12.25 0.30 -42.08
C PRO A 640 -12.62 0.83 -40.69
N GLN A 641 -12.53 2.16 -40.51
CA GLN A 641 -12.81 2.83 -39.25
C GLN A 641 -14.04 3.76 -39.39
N ARG A 642 -14.85 3.84 -38.33
CA ARG A 642 -16.04 4.71 -38.27
C ARG A 642 -15.93 5.84 -37.23
N GLY A 643 -14.89 5.81 -36.41
CA GLY A 643 -14.69 6.76 -35.31
C GLY A 643 -13.82 7.96 -35.72
N ILE A 644 -13.56 8.83 -34.73
CA ILE A 644 -12.78 10.07 -34.92
C ILE A 644 -11.27 9.83 -34.64
N ILE A 645 -10.93 8.79 -33.88
CA ILE A 645 -9.53 8.47 -33.56
C ILE A 645 -8.80 7.98 -34.81
N ARG A 646 -7.59 8.49 -35.01
CA ARG A 646 -6.74 8.27 -36.20
C ARG A 646 -6.54 6.80 -36.55
N SER A 647 -6.21 5.96 -35.58
CA SER A 647 -5.83 4.56 -35.82
C SER A 647 -6.05 3.68 -34.60
N LEU A 648 -6.20 2.38 -34.86
CA LEU A 648 -6.19 1.35 -33.83
C LEU A 648 -4.77 1.15 -33.27
N ASN A 649 -4.67 0.54 -32.08
CA ASN A 649 -3.39 0.08 -31.57
C ASN A 649 -2.87 -1.08 -32.45
N VAL A 650 -1.59 -1.05 -32.81
CA VAL A 650 -0.92 -2.02 -33.69
C VAL A 650 -1.15 -3.49 -33.31
N HIS A 651 -1.15 -3.87 -32.03
CA HIS A 651 -1.41 -5.26 -31.63
C HIS A 651 -2.87 -5.68 -31.87
N VAL A 652 -3.82 -4.75 -31.75
CA VAL A 652 -5.24 -4.97 -32.07
C VAL A 652 -5.41 -5.08 -33.58
N SER A 653 -4.75 -4.21 -34.36
CA SER A 653 -4.75 -4.29 -35.81
C SER A 653 -4.22 -5.65 -36.29
N GLY A 654 -3.08 -6.08 -35.75
CA GLY A 654 -2.52 -7.41 -36.00
C GLY A 654 -3.50 -8.53 -35.63
N ALA A 655 -4.14 -8.45 -34.46
CA ALA A 655 -5.11 -9.45 -34.01
C ALA A 655 -6.31 -9.58 -34.95
N LEU A 656 -6.85 -8.48 -35.47
CA LEU A 656 -7.99 -8.49 -36.40
C LEU A 656 -7.62 -9.17 -37.72
N LEU A 657 -6.44 -8.88 -38.28
CA LEU A 657 -5.99 -9.53 -39.52
C LEU A 657 -5.64 -11.01 -39.32
N ILE A 658 -4.99 -11.36 -38.20
CA ILE A 658 -4.70 -12.76 -37.84
C ILE A 658 -6.01 -13.54 -37.72
N TRP A 659 -7.01 -12.98 -37.05
CA TRP A 659 -8.34 -13.60 -36.93
C TRP A 659 -9.02 -13.76 -38.29
N GLU A 660 -9.05 -12.71 -39.12
CA GLU A 660 -9.73 -12.77 -40.41
C GLU A 660 -9.06 -13.77 -41.36
N TYR A 661 -7.72 -13.79 -41.43
CA TYR A 661 -6.97 -14.86 -42.11
C TYR A 661 -7.40 -16.23 -41.59
N THR A 662 -7.42 -16.43 -40.26
CA THR A 662 -7.73 -17.72 -39.66
C THR A 662 -9.16 -18.16 -39.98
N ARG A 663 -10.13 -17.24 -39.88
CA ARG A 663 -11.52 -17.46 -40.24
C ARG A 663 -11.67 -17.94 -41.68
N GLN A 664 -11.00 -17.27 -42.63
CA GLN A 664 -11.03 -17.65 -44.03
C GLN A 664 -10.43 -19.04 -44.27
N GLN A 665 -9.28 -19.36 -43.64
CA GLN A 665 -8.65 -20.68 -43.78
C GLN A 665 -9.50 -21.80 -43.15
N MET A 666 -10.12 -21.55 -41.99
CA MET A 666 -11.02 -22.51 -41.35
C MET A 666 -12.23 -22.84 -42.22
N ILE A 667 -12.80 -21.84 -42.92
CA ILE A 667 -13.91 -22.06 -43.85
C ILE A 667 -13.46 -22.88 -45.06
N LYS A 668 -12.30 -22.57 -45.66
CA LYS A 668 -11.73 -23.34 -46.77
C LYS A 668 -11.45 -24.80 -46.37
N GLN A 669 -10.87 -25.04 -45.19
CA GLN A 669 -10.61 -26.39 -44.69
C GLN A 669 -11.90 -27.19 -44.43
N LYS A 670 -12.98 -26.54 -43.97
CA LYS A 670 -14.29 -27.18 -43.81
C LYS A 670 -14.99 -27.51 -45.13
N GLN A 671 -14.66 -26.82 -46.22
CA GLN A 671 -15.18 -27.12 -47.56
C GLN A 671 -14.40 -28.23 -48.27
N LEU A 672 -13.15 -28.48 -47.84
CA LEU A 672 -12.27 -29.53 -48.35
C LEU A 672 -12.44 -30.88 -47.63
N LYS A 673 -13.08 -30.88 -46.44
CA LYS A 673 -13.52 -32.07 -45.70
C LYS A 673 -14.98 -32.34 -45.99
#